data_AF-A0A5M9MZV8-F1
#
_entry.id   AF-A0A5M9MZV8-F1
#
_cell.length_a   1.000
_cell.length_b   1.000
_cell.length_c   1.000
_cell.angle_alpha   90.00
_cell.angle_beta   90.00
_cell.angle_gamma   90.00
#
_symmetry.space_group_name_H-M   'P 1'
#
loop_
_entity.id
_entity.type
_entity.pdbx_description
1 polymer ?
#
loop_
_entity_poly.entity_id
_entity_poly.type
_entity_poly.pdbx_seq_one_letter_code
_entity_poly.pdbx_strand_id
1 'polypeptide(L)'
;MTFHNSTEADSSREKQLAELVQLVQSITSPKVHVPSGASEPSSLDGQSSSKSTEEFQQLLTGFSNEGLGSEGFGNAVSLLSQHSVNNSSPGFLGKLVSAPSPPGTAADLFLSIFNNNGHVWRASPALTAVEKHVSGELARLFGLRGPHAGGVTVPGGAASNMLAMLVARNILSPESKQQGVTPGKYAVFVSDAAHYSVSNAAQTVGLGNDSVISVPALDDGTMDVDALEAAVDAAIQSGKTPLFINATAGNTVNGAFDPIDKIGAIARKTNAWFHIDACWGGAVAFSGSLRHLIKGSELADSIAFNPHKMLGVPLVCAFLLTNDLRTFWLANKLNAGYLFHDKTAGKSEQSALGLNGAKENDWRNSKLLDDAPEVADIRDLASLTVQCSRRSDATKLFLHWIYYGTKGIAREVEQAVDSAQHLANLIKAHPRLELIGDTEKVFAQVCFYWMPKGEENGTSSGTRTAAVNSRNTHVLYKHLTEHGWKIDYAPDKVKGEFIRIACNRLTTRRGVEALISSLLRRILSGKAPSTFPLFLLSEEAVNAISLNSKSDGPSVDPLMESTAKNDPHTNVEHLRALDVTGEHEKEDDSNGASSSGNEDTISPDSKELDMGEKGNSVAANPALSHIVTNSDRKPAPPPDGGWKAWLSVLCGHFLFMNTWGFINSFGVFQTYYTTLLDKSPSDISWIGSIQVFLSFFVGAFIGRFIDGGFLRHVLISGTVIVTVGIFTASVSTQYWQLILSQGTCCGLGSGCLVTPAVSVVSTYFEKKRSLAIGLATCGSVTGGLVFSAMARQLIPSAGIGWALRGIGFVQVATLLSVTTFMRPRLPPRKGDRLVEWVAFKELEYAFFTAGMFFNFWAVFFGFYYLASYSRDIITPHFSYIDSLNVLLILNGVGVVGRMIANHFADTMGPLNMMIPTCLIAGIALLSWMAVHTPGQLYAWTVVYGIIAGAILSLFPAGLSSLTTDLSKRGARIGMNFTVVSFATLTGNPIAGAIISADAGKYIGAQVFMGASFLLGGAFIFAARLTRQGKTKGGWWIKI
;
A
#
# COMPACT_ATOMS: atom_id res chain seq x y z
N MET A 1 11.52 12.73 50.46
CA MET A 1 12.28 11.75 51.26
C MET A 1 12.59 10.55 50.36
N THR A 2 13.67 9.82 50.65
CA THR A 2 13.97 8.43 50.22
C THR A 2 13.51 7.98 48.82
N PHE A 3 14.48 7.82 47.91
CA PHE A 3 14.37 6.86 46.81
C PHE A 3 14.13 5.44 47.36
N HIS A 4 13.34 4.62 46.66
CA HIS A 4 13.28 3.17 46.88
C HIS A 4 13.38 2.39 45.56
N ASN A 5 14.38 1.50 45.52
CA ASN A 5 14.47 0.24 44.77
C ASN A 5 13.94 0.22 43.32
N SER A 6 14.76 0.72 42.37
CA SER A 6 14.57 0.52 40.93
C SER A 6 15.13 -0.84 40.45
N THR A 7 14.70 -1.95 41.04
CA THR A 7 15.26 -3.30 40.75
C THR A 7 14.22 -4.40 40.51
N GLU A 8 12.97 -4.26 40.96
CA GLU A 8 11.95 -5.31 40.75
C GLU A 8 11.21 -5.17 39.41
N ALA A 9 11.08 -3.96 38.87
CA ALA A 9 10.25 -3.69 37.70
C ALA A 9 10.74 -4.41 36.42
N ASP A 10 12.04 -4.37 36.12
CA ASP A 10 12.61 -5.01 34.92
C ASP A 10 12.44 -6.54 34.91
N SER A 11 12.43 -7.18 36.09
CA SER A 11 12.24 -8.62 36.21
C SER A 11 10.91 -9.12 35.62
N SER A 12 9.89 -8.26 35.56
CA SER A 12 8.55 -8.62 35.10
C SER A 12 8.51 -8.92 33.59
N ARG A 13 9.10 -8.06 32.75
CA ARG A 13 9.01 -8.16 31.29
C ARG A 13 9.89 -9.28 30.73
N GLU A 14 11.10 -9.45 31.26
CA GLU A 14 11.99 -10.53 30.83
C GLU A 14 11.39 -11.89 31.18
N LYS A 15 10.89 -12.05 32.42
CA LYS A 15 10.22 -13.26 32.88
C LYS A 15 8.97 -13.57 32.06
N GLN A 16 8.09 -12.58 31.84
CA GLN A 16 6.88 -12.75 31.03
C GLN A 16 7.22 -13.18 29.58
N LEU A 17 8.25 -12.59 28.97
CA LEU A 17 8.73 -12.99 27.65
C LEU A 17 9.25 -14.44 27.66
N ALA A 18 10.07 -14.81 28.64
CA ALA A 18 10.61 -16.17 28.76
C ALA A 18 9.50 -17.21 28.94
N GLU A 19 8.53 -16.96 29.82
CA GLU A 19 7.36 -17.82 30.06
C GLU A 19 6.52 -17.98 28.78
N LEU A 20 6.22 -16.89 28.06
CA LEU A 20 5.44 -16.95 26.82
C LEU A 20 6.20 -17.65 25.68
N VAL A 21 7.53 -17.46 25.57
CA VAL A 21 8.35 -18.19 24.58
C VAL A 21 8.41 -19.68 24.90
N GLN A 22 8.58 -20.06 26.17
CA GLN A 22 8.54 -21.47 26.60
C GLN A 22 7.16 -22.09 26.36
N LEU A 23 6.08 -21.34 26.57
CA LEU A 23 4.70 -21.77 26.28
C LEU A 23 4.46 -22.00 24.78
N VAL A 24 4.93 -21.11 23.90
CA VAL A 24 4.88 -21.35 22.44
C VAL A 24 5.69 -22.59 22.08
N GLN A 25 6.89 -22.75 22.65
CA GLN A 25 7.76 -23.90 22.37
C GLN A 25 7.12 -25.22 22.83
N SER A 26 6.54 -25.29 24.03
CA SER A 26 5.93 -26.53 24.55
C SER A 26 4.69 -26.96 23.75
N ILE A 27 3.87 -26.00 23.31
CA ILE A 27 2.67 -26.27 22.48
C ILE A 27 3.04 -26.70 21.05
N THR A 28 4.06 -26.09 20.45
CA THR A 28 4.37 -26.28 19.02
C THR A 28 5.37 -27.42 18.75
N SER A 29 6.35 -27.63 19.62
CA SER A 29 7.43 -28.62 19.40
C SER A 29 6.91 -30.04 19.13
N PRO A 30 5.89 -30.58 19.85
CA PRO A 30 5.38 -31.94 19.59
C PRO A 30 4.82 -32.14 18.18
N LYS A 31 4.34 -31.08 17.51
CA LYS A 31 3.80 -31.15 16.13
C LYS A 31 4.87 -30.84 15.07
N VAL A 32 5.90 -30.08 15.44
CA VAL A 32 7.06 -29.76 14.57
C VAL A 32 8.06 -30.92 14.56
N HIS A 33 8.09 -31.74 15.61
CA HIS A 33 8.91 -32.94 15.70
C HIS A 33 8.46 -34.02 14.70
N VAL A 34 9.29 -34.23 13.66
CA VAL A 34 9.21 -35.40 12.79
C VAL A 34 10.28 -36.40 13.26
N PRO A 35 9.92 -37.66 13.60
CA PRO A 35 10.89 -38.66 14.01
C PRO A 35 12.00 -38.87 12.98
N SER A 36 13.25 -38.99 13.43
CA SER A 36 14.42 -39.13 12.56
C SER A 36 14.29 -40.33 11.63
N GLY A 37 14.15 -40.07 10.32
CA GLY A 37 14.01 -41.10 9.28
C GLY A 37 12.57 -41.42 8.87
N ALA A 38 11.55 -40.73 9.40
CA ALA A 38 10.17 -40.87 8.93
C ALA A 38 10.02 -40.45 7.46
N SER A 39 9.55 -41.36 6.62
CA SER A 39 9.41 -41.17 5.16
C SER A 39 7.97 -40.88 4.69
N GLU A 40 6.97 -41.31 5.45
CA GLU A 40 5.55 -41.05 5.16
C GLU A 40 5.00 -39.93 6.06
N PRO A 41 3.99 -39.15 5.60
CA PRO A 41 3.22 -38.30 6.50
C PRO A 41 2.51 -39.16 7.54
N SER A 42 2.39 -38.66 8.78
CA SER A 42 1.57 -39.30 9.82
C SER A 42 0.13 -39.44 9.33
N SER A 43 -0.44 -40.64 9.43
CA SER A 43 -1.87 -40.86 9.22
C SER A 43 -2.67 -39.96 10.16
N LEU A 44 -3.47 -39.05 9.60
CA LEU A 44 -4.37 -38.22 10.38
C LEU A 44 -5.51 -39.10 10.89
N ASP A 45 -5.52 -39.39 12.19
CA ASP A 45 -6.69 -39.94 12.85
C ASP A 45 -7.89 -39.01 12.59
N GLY A 46 -9.00 -39.59 12.11
CA GLY A 46 -10.17 -38.86 11.62
C GLY A 46 -11.03 -38.24 12.73
N GLN A 47 -10.44 -37.39 13.58
CA GLN A 47 -11.12 -36.83 14.76
C GLN A 47 -11.82 -35.50 14.46
N SER A 48 -13.16 -35.57 14.36
CA SER A 48 -14.10 -34.49 14.71
C SER A 48 -13.90 -33.11 14.03
N SER A 49 -14.21 -33.00 12.73
CA SER A 49 -14.27 -31.72 12.01
C SER A 49 -15.40 -30.76 12.43
N SER A 50 -16.34 -31.18 13.29
CA SER A 50 -17.45 -30.35 13.77
C SER A 50 -17.03 -29.44 14.93
N LYS A 51 -16.70 -30.01 16.10
CA LYS A 51 -16.34 -29.26 17.32
C LYS A 51 -15.25 -28.21 17.10
N SER A 52 -14.22 -28.56 16.33
CA SER A 52 -13.09 -27.65 16.07
C SER A 52 -13.49 -26.38 15.32
N THR A 53 -14.61 -26.41 14.59
CA THR A 53 -15.13 -25.23 13.89
C THR A 53 -15.75 -24.22 14.87
N GLU A 54 -16.37 -24.68 15.96
CA GLU A 54 -16.98 -23.81 16.97
C GLU A 54 -15.92 -23.11 17.82
N GLU A 55 -14.88 -23.83 18.27
CA GLU A 55 -13.76 -23.25 19.02
C GLU A 55 -12.97 -22.24 18.16
N PHE A 56 -12.73 -22.55 16.88
CA PHE A 56 -12.07 -21.63 15.95
C PHE A 56 -12.95 -20.41 15.61
N GLN A 57 -14.28 -20.58 15.54
CA GLN A 57 -15.20 -19.46 15.44
C GLN A 57 -15.18 -18.59 16.70
N GLN A 58 -15.16 -19.17 17.91
CA GLN A 58 -15.10 -18.39 19.16
C GLN A 58 -13.88 -17.46 19.18
N LEU A 59 -12.68 -17.95 18.83
CA LEU A 59 -11.46 -17.13 18.69
C LEU A 59 -11.60 -15.98 17.67
N LEU A 60 -12.52 -16.10 16.71
CA LEU A 60 -12.79 -15.12 15.66
C LEU A 60 -14.06 -14.27 15.89
N THR A 61 -14.89 -14.57 16.90
CA THR A 61 -16.15 -13.82 17.17
C THR A 61 -15.92 -12.41 17.73
N GLY A 62 -14.74 -12.13 18.28
CA GLY A 62 -14.33 -10.81 18.73
C GLY A 62 -13.20 -10.87 19.74
N PHE A 63 -12.41 -9.80 19.85
CA PHE A 63 -11.44 -9.66 20.94
C PHE A 63 -12.14 -9.26 22.24
N SER A 64 -11.75 -9.87 23.34
CA SER A 64 -12.24 -9.52 24.68
C SER A 64 -11.76 -8.12 25.10
N ASN A 65 -12.60 -7.40 25.86
CA ASN A 65 -12.25 -6.09 26.42
C ASN A 65 -11.13 -6.18 27.49
N GLU A 66 -10.99 -7.35 28.12
CA GLU A 66 -9.92 -7.68 29.06
C GLU A 66 -8.95 -8.66 28.40
N GLY A 67 -7.66 -8.56 28.72
CA GLY A 67 -6.63 -9.45 28.18
C GLY A 67 -6.68 -10.81 28.85
N LEU A 68 -6.85 -11.88 28.07
CA LEU A 68 -7.00 -13.28 28.54
C LEU A 68 -5.71 -13.90 29.15
N GLY A 69 -4.69 -13.09 29.44
CA GLY A 69 -3.42 -13.52 30.02
C GLY A 69 -2.65 -14.58 29.23
N SER A 70 -1.72 -15.24 29.91
CA SER A 70 -0.93 -16.34 29.34
C SER A 70 -1.78 -17.57 29.02
N GLU A 71 -2.91 -17.77 29.72
CA GLU A 71 -3.83 -18.90 29.48
C GLU A 71 -4.55 -18.75 28.13
N GLY A 72 -5.24 -17.63 27.89
CA GLY A 72 -5.90 -17.38 26.61
C GLY A 72 -4.93 -17.27 25.44
N PHE A 73 -3.72 -16.75 25.68
CA PHE A 73 -2.63 -16.80 24.70
C PHE A 73 -2.22 -18.25 24.39
N GLY A 74 -2.02 -19.10 25.40
CA GLY A 74 -1.72 -20.53 25.23
C GLY A 74 -2.83 -21.28 24.49
N ASN A 75 -4.09 -21.02 24.82
CA ASN A 75 -5.25 -21.59 24.15
C ASN A 75 -5.31 -21.18 22.67
N ALA A 76 -5.10 -19.89 22.37
CA ALA A 76 -5.04 -19.38 21.00
C ALA A 76 -3.86 -19.99 20.22
N VAL A 77 -2.66 -20.08 20.81
CA VAL A 77 -1.49 -20.72 20.18
C VAL A 77 -1.74 -22.21 19.94
N SER A 78 -2.38 -22.92 20.87
CA SER A 78 -2.75 -24.34 20.70
C SER A 78 -3.71 -24.53 19.55
N LEU A 79 -4.80 -23.76 19.49
CA LEU A 79 -5.84 -23.84 18.48
C LEU A 79 -5.31 -23.46 17.08
N LEU A 80 -4.57 -22.35 16.97
CA LEU A 80 -3.86 -21.97 15.74
C LEU A 80 -2.88 -23.06 15.30
N SER A 81 -2.16 -23.68 16.25
CA SER A 81 -1.22 -24.78 16.00
C SER A 81 -1.93 -26.10 15.62
N GLN A 82 -3.20 -26.30 15.98
CA GLN A 82 -3.99 -27.46 15.54
C GLN A 82 -4.50 -27.28 14.10
N HIS A 83 -4.90 -26.06 13.72
CA HIS A 83 -5.43 -25.76 12.38
C HIS A 83 -4.39 -25.29 11.35
N SER A 84 -3.14 -25.07 11.76
CA SER A 84 -2.05 -24.66 10.86
C SER A 84 -1.49 -25.82 10.04
N VAL A 85 -1.06 -25.51 8.82
CA VAL A 85 -0.35 -26.46 7.95
C VAL A 85 1.03 -26.76 8.55
N ASN A 86 1.22 -27.98 9.05
CA ASN A 86 2.56 -28.47 9.41
C ASN A 86 3.43 -28.59 8.13
N ASN A 87 4.43 -27.71 8.01
CA ASN A 87 5.40 -27.65 6.91
C ASN A 87 6.67 -28.49 7.16
N SER A 88 6.83 -29.10 8.34
CA SER A 88 7.94 -30.01 8.66
C SER A 88 7.67 -31.43 8.17
N SER A 89 6.40 -31.79 7.93
CA SER A 89 5.99 -33.12 7.47
C SER A 89 6.73 -33.51 6.18
N PRO A 90 7.24 -34.76 6.06
CA PRO A 90 7.88 -35.24 4.83
C PRO A 90 6.91 -35.23 3.62
N GLY A 91 5.60 -35.22 3.87
CA GLY A 91 4.58 -35.04 2.84
C GLY A 91 4.34 -33.60 2.38
N PHE A 92 5.06 -32.59 2.88
CA PHE A 92 4.90 -31.20 2.44
C PHE A 92 5.78 -30.90 1.21
N LEU A 93 5.18 -31.08 0.02
CA LEU A 93 5.88 -31.04 -1.27
C LEU A 93 5.15 -30.19 -2.33
N GLY A 94 4.09 -29.46 -1.97
CA GLY A 94 3.29 -28.70 -2.93
C GLY A 94 3.80 -27.28 -3.22
N LYS A 95 4.59 -26.69 -2.32
CA LYS A 95 4.97 -25.26 -2.37
C LYS A 95 6.48 -25.09 -2.30
N LEU A 96 6.99 -24.01 -2.88
CA LEU A 96 8.42 -23.69 -3.01
C LEU A 96 9.02 -23.11 -1.70
N VAL A 97 8.70 -23.70 -0.56
CA VAL A 97 9.17 -23.34 0.80
C VAL A 97 9.28 -24.61 1.65
N SER A 98 10.03 -24.55 2.75
CA SER A 98 10.14 -25.65 3.74
C SER A 98 9.80 -25.14 5.15
N ALA A 99 9.78 -26.02 6.15
CA ALA A 99 9.80 -25.57 7.54
C ALA A 99 11.06 -24.72 7.81
N PRO A 100 10.96 -23.66 8.63
CA PRO A 100 12.10 -22.78 8.90
C PRO A 100 13.23 -23.55 9.61
N SER A 101 14.46 -23.28 9.19
CA SER A 101 15.68 -23.82 9.79
C SER A 101 15.83 -23.34 11.24
N PRO A 102 16.26 -24.20 12.18
CA PRO A 102 16.44 -23.83 13.59
C PRO A 102 17.22 -22.52 13.86
N PRO A 103 18.42 -22.28 13.26
CA PRO A 103 19.12 -21.01 13.44
C PRO A 103 18.36 -19.82 12.83
N GLY A 104 17.60 -20.03 11.76
CA GLY A 104 16.72 -19.02 11.18
C GLY A 104 15.58 -18.64 12.13
N THR A 105 14.89 -19.63 12.71
CA THR A 105 13.82 -19.39 13.71
C THR A 105 14.35 -18.65 14.94
N ALA A 106 15.53 -19.00 15.44
CA ALA A 106 16.21 -18.28 16.51
C ALA A 106 16.54 -16.83 16.12
N ALA A 107 16.96 -16.59 14.86
CA ALA A 107 17.22 -15.25 14.35
C ALA A 107 15.96 -14.39 14.18
N ASP A 108 14.81 -14.99 13.83
CA ASP A 108 13.53 -14.27 13.74
C ASP A 108 13.00 -13.89 15.14
N LEU A 109 13.20 -14.76 16.14
CA LEU A 109 12.98 -14.43 17.55
C LEU A 109 13.90 -13.29 18.01
N PHE A 110 15.21 -13.37 17.75
CA PHE A 110 16.18 -12.30 18.04
C PHE A 110 15.74 -10.95 17.44
N LEU A 111 15.39 -10.92 16.15
CA LEU A 111 14.90 -9.71 15.48
C LEU A 111 13.60 -9.17 16.11
N SER A 112 12.75 -10.05 16.63
CA SER A 112 11.49 -9.66 17.29
C SER A 112 11.69 -9.14 18.71
N ILE A 113 12.71 -9.62 19.44
CA ILE A 113 13.08 -9.13 20.77
C ILE A 113 13.66 -7.71 20.68
N PHE A 114 14.59 -7.48 19.73
CA PHE A 114 15.20 -6.17 19.54
C PHE A 114 14.30 -5.17 18.80
N ASN A 115 13.47 -5.64 17.87
CA ASN A 115 12.53 -4.83 17.07
C ASN A 115 13.15 -3.58 16.39
N ASN A 116 14.45 -3.63 16.10
CA ASN A 116 15.19 -2.53 15.48
C ASN A 116 14.85 -2.39 13.99
N ASN A 117 14.77 -1.15 13.53
CA ASN A 117 14.28 -0.81 12.19
C ASN A 117 15.46 -0.58 11.21
N GLY A 118 15.47 -1.32 10.10
CA GLY A 118 16.57 -1.43 9.13
C GLY A 118 16.62 -0.31 8.08
N HIS A 119 16.30 0.93 8.46
CA HIS A 119 16.15 2.06 7.52
C HIS A 119 17.33 3.04 7.49
N VAL A 120 17.85 3.44 8.65
CA VAL A 120 19.02 4.33 8.79
C VAL A 120 20.06 3.72 9.72
N TRP A 121 21.32 4.03 9.48
CA TRP A 121 22.48 3.56 10.26
C TRP A 121 22.31 3.82 11.77
N ARG A 122 21.74 4.97 12.13
CA ARG A 122 21.56 5.37 13.54
C ARG A 122 20.54 4.50 14.30
N ALA A 123 19.60 3.87 13.60
CA ALA A 123 18.56 3.03 14.21
C ALA A 123 18.99 1.57 14.40
N SER A 124 19.97 1.09 13.62
CA SER A 124 20.33 -0.33 13.60
C SER A 124 21.75 -0.61 13.05
N PRO A 125 22.82 0.03 13.56
CA PRO A 125 24.13 0.05 12.91
C PRO A 125 24.73 -1.35 12.71
N ALA A 126 24.62 -2.22 13.72
CA ALA A 126 25.09 -3.61 13.63
C ALA A 126 24.30 -4.43 12.59
N LEU A 127 22.97 -4.25 12.51
CA LEU A 127 22.13 -4.99 11.56
C LEU A 127 22.34 -4.47 10.12
N THR A 128 22.58 -3.17 9.97
CA THR A 128 22.97 -2.55 8.70
C THR A 128 24.33 -3.05 8.21
N ALA A 129 25.32 -3.17 9.10
CA ALA A 129 26.61 -3.77 8.76
C ALA A 129 26.47 -5.24 8.32
N VAL A 130 25.64 -6.02 9.03
CA VAL A 130 25.30 -7.40 8.64
C VAL A 130 24.61 -7.45 7.28
N GLU A 131 23.64 -6.58 6.98
CA GLU A 131 22.96 -6.57 5.68
C GLU A 131 23.91 -6.22 4.53
N LYS A 132 24.77 -5.21 4.69
CA LYS A 132 25.79 -4.85 3.68
C LYS A 132 26.82 -5.96 3.46
N HIS A 133 27.22 -6.67 4.52
CA HIS A 133 28.13 -7.81 4.40
C HIS A 133 27.46 -8.98 3.66
N VAL A 134 26.29 -9.44 4.12
CA VAL A 134 25.58 -10.59 3.53
C VAL A 134 25.21 -10.34 2.07
N SER A 135 24.75 -9.13 1.72
CA SER A 135 24.42 -8.82 0.33
C SER A 135 25.66 -8.74 -0.58
N GLY A 136 26.82 -8.31 -0.04
CA GLY A 136 28.11 -8.38 -0.72
C GLY A 136 28.63 -9.81 -0.93
N GLU A 137 28.49 -10.69 0.07
CA GLU A 137 28.84 -12.11 -0.08
C GLU A 137 27.94 -12.81 -1.10
N LEU A 138 26.62 -12.56 -1.05
CA LEU A 138 25.67 -13.07 -2.03
C LEU A 138 26.00 -12.59 -3.45
N ALA A 139 26.23 -11.29 -3.65
CA ALA A 139 26.61 -10.73 -4.94
C ALA A 139 27.84 -11.45 -5.52
N ARG A 140 28.88 -11.68 -4.71
CA ARG A 140 30.09 -12.41 -5.12
C ARG A 140 29.85 -13.89 -5.40
N LEU A 141 28.92 -14.57 -4.70
CA LEU A 141 28.49 -15.95 -5.05
C LEU A 141 27.81 -16.01 -6.44
N PHE A 142 26.94 -15.03 -6.75
CA PHE A 142 26.31 -14.92 -8.08
C PHE A 142 27.27 -14.42 -9.17
N GLY A 143 28.53 -14.10 -8.85
CA GLY A 143 29.54 -13.65 -9.83
C GLY A 143 29.58 -12.14 -10.06
N LEU A 144 28.72 -11.37 -9.39
CA LEU A 144 28.76 -9.90 -9.39
C LEU A 144 30.01 -9.45 -8.62
N ARG A 145 31.00 -8.94 -9.34
CA ARG A 145 32.37 -8.65 -8.86
C ARG A 145 32.80 -7.19 -9.05
N GLY A 146 31.87 -6.30 -9.44
CA GLY A 146 32.14 -4.86 -9.49
C GLY A 146 32.55 -4.29 -8.13
N PRO A 147 33.35 -3.21 -8.09
CA PRO A 147 33.81 -2.59 -6.83
C PRO A 147 32.66 -2.05 -5.96
N HIS A 148 31.49 -1.84 -6.58
CA HIS A 148 30.28 -1.31 -5.97
C HIS A 148 29.19 -2.39 -5.79
N ALA A 149 29.51 -3.68 -6.00
CA ALA A 149 28.56 -4.78 -5.97
C ALA A 149 28.03 -5.08 -4.55
N GLY A 150 26.77 -5.50 -4.48
CA GLY A 150 26.10 -5.81 -3.22
C GLY A 150 24.59 -5.94 -3.41
N GLY A 151 23.81 -5.50 -2.43
CA GLY A 151 22.36 -5.52 -2.49
C GLY A 151 21.67 -5.07 -1.20
N VAL A 152 20.35 -5.25 -1.17
CA VAL A 152 19.46 -4.78 -0.09
C VAL A 152 18.30 -5.77 0.10
N THR A 153 17.79 -5.93 1.31
CA THR A 153 16.63 -6.81 1.55
C THR A 153 15.31 -6.16 1.16
N VAL A 154 14.32 -6.97 0.80
CA VAL A 154 12.99 -6.56 0.34
C VAL A 154 11.90 -7.54 0.80
N PRO A 155 10.62 -7.13 0.89
CA PRO A 155 9.52 -7.94 1.40
C PRO A 155 9.03 -8.99 0.37
N GLY A 156 9.93 -9.86 -0.07
CA GLY A 156 9.67 -10.99 -0.96
C GLY A 156 10.08 -10.73 -2.41
N GLY A 157 10.24 -11.81 -3.18
CA GLY A 157 10.73 -11.75 -4.57
C GLY A 157 9.91 -10.86 -5.49
N ALA A 158 8.58 -10.79 -5.30
CA ALA A 158 7.75 -9.85 -6.07
C ALA A 158 8.15 -8.38 -5.85
N ALA A 159 8.62 -8.02 -4.66
CA ALA A 159 9.19 -6.71 -4.38
C ALA A 159 10.63 -6.56 -4.94
N SER A 160 11.42 -7.65 -5.02
CA SER A 160 12.70 -7.65 -5.73
C SER A 160 12.51 -7.29 -7.20
N ASN A 161 11.67 -8.01 -7.94
CA ASN A 161 11.47 -7.81 -9.39
C ASN A 161 10.85 -6.42 -9.67
N MET A 162 9.92 -5.97 -8.81
CA MET A 162 9.35 -4.62 -8.89
C MET A 162 10.39 -3.52 -8.67
N LEU A 163 11.25 -3.67 -7.65
CA LEU A 163 12.32 -2.71 -7.38
C LEU A 163 13.37 -2.73 -8.50
N ALA A 164 13.74 -3.88 -9.02
CA ALA A 164 14.65 -4.02 -10.16
C ALA A 164 14.14 -3.23 -11.39
N MET A 165 12.86 -3.41 -11.73
CA MET A 165 12.25 -2.72 -12.86
C MET A 165 12.09 -1.21 -12.61
N LEU A 166 11.85 -0.78 -11.37
CA LEU A 166 11.85 0.64 -10.99
C LEU A 166 13.25 1.26 -11.10
N VAL A 167 14.30 0.54 -10.71
CA VAL A 167 15.69 0.98 -10.86
C VAL A 167 16.03 1.11 -12.34
N ALA A 168 15.77 0.07 -13.14
CA ALA A 168 15.97 0.09 -14.59
C ALA A 168 15.30 1.31 -15.23
N ARG A 169 14.01 1.52 -14.94
CA ARG A 169 13.24 2.67 -15.42
C ARG A 169 13.86 4.01 -15.01
N ASN A 170 14.31 4.16 -13.77
CA ASN A 170 14.88 5.42 -13.27
C ASN A 170 16.35 5.66 -13.67
N ILE A 171 17.06 4.64 -14.20
CA ILE A 171 18.45 4.77 -14.68
C ILE A 171 18.49 4.94 -16.21
N LEU A 172 17.73 4.13 -16.96
CA LEU A 172 17.63 4.24 -18.42
C LEU A 172 16.67 5.37 -18.87
N SER A 173 15.84 5.88 -17.95
CA SER A 173 14.98 7.06 -18.15
C SER A 173 14.89 7.89 -16.85
N PRO A 174 15.94 8.65 -16.49
CA PRO A 174 15.95 9.48 -15.28
C PRO A 174 14.84 10.54 -15.28
N GLU A 175 14.40 11.01 -16.45
CA GLU A 175 13.28 11.93 -16.60
C GLU A 175 11.96 11.34 -16.08
N SER A 176 11.78 10.01 -16.17
CA SER A 176 10.56 9.34 -15.68
C SER A 176 10.33 9.47 -14.18
N LYS A 177 11.39 9.69 -13.40
CA LYS A 177 11.33 9.91 -11.94
C LYS A 177 10.66 11.26 -11.58
N GLN A 178 10.68 12.24 -12.48
CA GLN A 178 10.12 13.58 -12.27
C GLN A 178 8.88 13.86 -13.15
N GLN A 179 8.87 13.34 -14.38
CA GLN A 179 7.86 13.64 -15.40
C GLN A 179 6.79 12.55 -15.54
N GLY A 180 7.05 11.35 -15.03
CA GLY A 180 6.22 10.16 -15.26
C GLY A 180 6.64 9.38 -16.52
N VAL A 181 5.95 8.28 -16.78
CA VAL A 181 6.27 7.37 -17.89
C VAL A 181 5.56 7.79 -19.17
N THR A 182 6.30 7.89 -20.29
CA THR A 182 5.72 8.01 -21.63
C THR A 182 5.04 6.70 -22.04
N PRO A 183 3.71 6.64 -22.26
CA PRO A 183 3.04 5.40 -22.68
C PRO A 183 3.58 4.88 -24.01
N GLY A 184 3.73 3.57 -24.14
CA GLY A 184 4.19 2.91 -25.38
C GLY A 184 5.69 3.02 -25.70
N LYS A 185 6.46 3.92 -25.04
CA LYS A 185 7.89 4.13 -25.31
C LYS A 185 8.78 2.91 -24.99
N TYR A 186 8.38 2.09 -24.01
CA TYR A 186 9.24 1.04 -23.44
C TYR A 186 8.77 -0.38 -23.76
N ALA A 187 9.73 -1.30 -23.86
CA ALA A 187 9.53 -2.74 -23.97
C ALA A 187 10.19 -3.49 -22.79
N VAL A 188 9.47 -4.47 -22.24
CA VAL A 188 9.88 -5.36 -21.15
C VAL A 188 9.75 -6.80 -21.65
N PHE A 189 10.83 -7.57 -21.65
CA PHE A 189 10.85 -8.93 -22.18
C PHE A 189 10.90 -9.95 -21.05
N VAL A 190 10.01 -10.94 -21.13
CA VAL A 190 9.81 -11.95 -20.07
C VAL A 190 9.31 -13.26 -20.69
N SER A 191 9.78 -14.40 -20.20
CA SER A 191 9.25 -15.71 -20.62
C SER A 191 7.80 -15.88 -20.17
N ASP A 192 6.97 -16.54 -20.99
CA ASP A 192 5.60 -16.91 -20.61
C ASP A 192 5.52 -18.00 -19.51
N ALA A 193 6.65 -18.63 -19.18
CA ALA A 193 6.84 -19.51 -18.02
C ALA A 193 7.42 -18.80 -16.78
N ALA A 194 7.75 -17.50 -16.86
CA ALA A 194 8.33 -16.73 -15.76
C ALA A 194 7.30 -16.40 -14.66
N HIS A 195 7.78 -15.91 -13.52
CA HIS A 195 6.89 -15.53 -12.42
C HIS A 195 6.11 -14.25 -12.71
N TYR A 196 4.78 -14.31 -12.54
CA TYR A 196 3.82 -13.23 -12.85
C TYR A 196 4.12 -11.87 -12.18
N SER A 197 4.97 -11.82 -11.15
CA SER A 197 5.40 -10.58 -10.52
C SER A 197 6.19 -9.66 -11.47
N VAL A 198 6.82 -10.19 -12.52
CA VAL A 198 7.52 -9.36 -13.53
C VAL A 198 6.50 -8.55 -14.34
N SER A 199 5.44 -9.18 -14.82
CA SER A 199 4.36 -8.48 -15.56
C SER A 199 3.56 -7.54 -14.65
N ASN A 200 3.32 -7.93 -13.39
CA ASN A 200 2.68 -7.04 -12.41
C ASN A 200 3.59 -5.87 -11.98
N ALA A 201 4.92 -6.02 -12.03
CA ALA A 201 5.85 -4.92 -11.82
C ALA A 201 5.67 -3.85 -12.90
N ALA A 202 5.57 -4.22 -14.18
CA ALA A 202 5.38 -3.28 -15.28
C ALA A 202 4.09 -2.44 -15.13
N GLN A 203 2.99 -3.03 -14.65
CA GLN A 203 1.79 -2.30 -14.27
C GLN A 203 2.07 -1.33 -13.09
N THR A 204 2.71 -1.83 -12.03
CA THR A 204 2.93 -1.10 -10.78
C THR A 204 3.90 0.07 -10.92
N VAL A 205 4.94 -0.06 -11.76
CA VAL A 205 5.90 1.01 -12.07
C VAL A 205 5.43 1.93 -13.22
N GLY A 206 4.21 1.75 -13.70
CA GLY A 206 3.55 2.65 -14.65
C GLY A 206 3.91 2.47 -16.13
N LEU A 207 4.53 1.35 -16.51
CA LEU A 207 4.79 1.00 -17.92
C LEU A 207 3.53 0.43 -18.61
N GLY A 208 2.69 -0.28 -17.85
CA GLY A 208 1.46 -0.94 -18.34
C GLY A 208 1.72 -2.27 -19.05
N ASN A 209 0.68 -3.09 -19.21
CA ASN A 209 0.81 -4.43 -19.81
C ASN A 209 1.24 -4.39 -21.29
N ASP A 210 0.89 -3.34 -22.04
CA ASP A 210 1.25 -3.20 -23.47
C ASP A 210 2.76 -2.95 -23.70
N SER A 211 3.52 -2.75 -22.62
CA SER A 211 5.00 -2.77 -22.62
C SER A 211 5.59 -4.16 -22.47
N VAL A 212 4.83 -5.13 -21.94
CA VAL A 212 5.30 -6.48 -21.62
C VAL A 212 5.17 -7.38 -22.85
N ILE A 213 6.32 -7.74 -23.41
CA ILE A 213 6.44 -8.66 -24.54
C ILE A 213 6.74 -10.05 -23.98
N SER A 214 5.76 -10.94 -24.11
CA SER A 214 5.86 -12.33 -23.68
C SER A 214 6.65 -13.13 -24.71
N VAL A 215 7.82 -13.61 -24.32
CA VAL A 215 8.66 -14.53 -25.12
C VAL A 215 8.21 -15.97 -24.83
N PRO A 216 8.06 -16.85 -25.84
CA PRO A 216 7.75 -18.26 -25.60
C PRO A 216 8.82 -18.98 -24.76
N ALA A 217 8.38 -19.90 -23.91
CA ALA A 217 9.20 -20.99 -23.42
C ALA A 217 9.16 -22.19 -24.38
N LEU A 218 10.27 -22.94 -24.42
CA LEU A 218 10.41 -24.23 -25.08
C LEU A 218 9.73 -25.34 -24.26
N ASP A 219 9.60 -26.55 -24.83
CA ASP A 219 9.00 -27.72 -24.18
C ASP A 219 9.68 -28.13 -22.86
N ASP A 220 10.94 -27.72 -22.62
CA ASP A 220 11.64 -27.93 -21.35
C ASP A 220 11.46 -26.79 -20.34
N GLY A 221 10.67 -25.77 -20.65
CA GLY A 221 10.33 -24.64 -19.78
C GLY A 221 11.38 -23.52 -19.73
N THR A 222 12.40 -23.55 -20.59
CA THR A 222 13.39 -22.47 -20.77
C THR A 222 12.95 -21.47 -21.85
N MET A 223 13.32 -20.19 -21.72
CA MET A 223 13.03 -19.16 -22.71
C MET A 223 13.69 -19.45 -24.08
N ASP A 224 12.91 -19.32 -25.15
CA ASP A 224 13.42 -19.29 -26.52
C ASP A 224 14.25 -18.01 -26.75
N VAL A 225 15.54 -18.19 -27.01
CA VAL A 225 16.52 -17.11 -27.21
C VAL A 225 16.39 -16.47 -28.58
N ASP A 226 16.05 -17.26 -29.60
CA ASP A 226 15.97 -16.77 -30.97
C ASP A 226 14.67 -15.97 -31.13
N ALA A 227 13.59 -16.41 -30.46
CA ALA A 227 12.37 -15.62 -30.28
C ALA A 227 12.58 -14.36 -29.43
N LEU A 228 13.44 -14.39 -28.39
CA LEU A 228 13.82 -13.18 -27.64
C LEU A 228 14.52 -12.17 -28.55
N GLU A 229 15.55 -12.57 -29.30
CA GLU A 229 16.31 -11.66 -30.15
C GLU A 229 15.41 -11.05 -31.24
N ALA A 230 14.59 -11.88 -31.91
CA ALA A 230 13.61 -11.41 -32.88
C ALA A 230 12.57 -10.44 -32.27
N ALA A 231 12.10 -10.69 -31.04
CA ALA A 231 11.17 -9.82 -30.34
C ALA A 231 11.81 -8.47 -29.93
N VAL A 232 13.10 -8.48 -29.54
CA VAL A 232 13.84 -7.26 -29.21
C VAL A 232 14.10 -6.42 -30.46
N ASP A 233 14.54 -7.04 -31.56
CA ASP A 233 14.73 -6.35 -32.84
C ASP A 233 13.41 -5.77 -33.39
N ALA A 234 12.30 -6.51 -33.30
CA ALA A 234 10.98 -6.02 -33.66
C ALA A 234 10.52 -4.83 -32.80
N ALA A 235 10.82 -4.84 -31.49
CA ALA A 235 10.53 -3.72 -30.60
C ALA A 235 11.32 -2.46 -31.01
N ILE A 236 12.63 -2.59 -31.28
CA ILE A 236 13.49 -1.51 -31.75
C ILE A 236 12.97 -0.95 -33.09
N GLN A 237 12.63 -1.82 -34.05
CA GLN A 237 12.05 -1.42 -35.35
C GLN A 237 10.71 -0.68 -35.20
N SER A 238 9.90 -1.03 -34.19
CA SER A 238 8.66 -0.30 -33.84
C SER A 238 8.88 1.02 -33.08
N GLY A 239 10.13 1.43 -32.85
CA GLY A 239 10.48 2.65 -32.13
C GLY A 239 10.40 2.55 -30.60
N LYS A 240 10.25 1.34 -30.04
CA LYS A 240 10.30 1.11 -28.58
C LYS A 240 11.74 0.98 -28.10
N THR A 241 12.02 1.51 -26.91
CA THR A 241 13.28 1.28 -26.20
C THR A 241 13.21 -0.03 -25.40
N PRO A 242 14.11 -1.01 -25.64
CA PRO A 242 14.28 -2.17 -24.76
C PRO A 242 14.71 -1.70 -23.36
N LEU A 243 13.82 -1.81 -22.38
CA LEU A 243 14.07 -1.30 -21.04
C LEU A 243 14.60 -2.38 -20.09
N PHE A 244 14.02 -3.58 -20.16
CA PHE A 244 14.21 -4.63 -19.17
C PHE A 244 14.09 -6.01 -19.81
N ILE A 245 15.05 -6.90 -19.57
CA ILE A 245 15.02 -8.30 -20.01
C ILE A 245 15.16 -9.18 -18.76
N ASN A 246 14.18 -10.07 -18.54
CA ASN A 246 14.11 -10.96 -17.39
C ASN A 246 14.43 -12.41 -17.77
N ALA A 247 15.59 -12.92 -17.36
CA ALA A 247 15.82 -14.37 -17.27
C ALA A 247 15.31 -14.93 -15.93
N THR A 248 15.01 -16.23 -15.91
CA THR A 248 14.48 -16.96 -14.76
C THR A 248 15.41 -18.11 -14.39
N ALA A 249 16.00 -18.07 -13.20
CA ALA A 249 16.81 -19.16 -12.67
C ALA A 249 15.94 -20.04 -11.76
N GLY A 250 15.41 -21.13 -12.32
CA GLY A 250 14.48 -22.03 -11.66
C GLY A 250 13.05 -21.49 -11.66
N ASN A 251 12.31 -21.68 -12.77
CA ASN A 251 10.90 -21.28 -12.88
C ASN A 251 10.01 -21.98 -11.82
N THR A 252 8.77 -21.53 -11.64
CA THR A 252 7.89 -22.04 -10.56
C THR A 252 7.12 -23.32 -10.90
N VAL A 253 7.23 -23.82 -12.13
CA VAL A 253 6.46 -24.98 -12.62
C VAL A 253 7.35 -26.22 -12.63
N ASN A 254 8.25 -26.36 -13.61
CA ASN A 254 9.17 -27.51 -13.72
C ASN A 254 10.60 -27.21 -13.20
N GLY A 255 10.89 -25.96 -12.83
CA GLY A 255 12.19 -25.60 -12.24
C GLY A 255 13.30 -25.37 -13.27
N ALA A 256 12.96 -25.18 -14.54
CA ALA A 256 13.92 -24.90 -15.60
C ALA A 256 14.69 -23.59 -15.37
N PHE A 257 15.91 -23.52 -15.92
CA PHE A 257 16.79 -22.36 -15.88
C PHE A 257 16.94 -21.81 -17.30
N ASP A 258 16.57 -20.55 -17.50
CA ASP A 258 16.77 -19.87 -18.77
C ASP A 258 18.28 -19.82 -19.13
N PRO A 259 18.65 -19.78 -20.41
CA PRO A 259 20.03 -19.63 -20.87
C PRO A 259 20.57 -18.21 -20.61
N ILE A 260 20.87 -17.95 -19.34
CA ILE A 260 21.23 -16.65 -18.76
C ILE A 260 22.43 -15.98 -19.47
N ASP A 261 23.43 -16.75 -19.91
CA ASP A 261 24.59 -16.21 -20.62
C ASP A 261 24.23 -15.66 -22.02
N LYS A 262 23.40 -16.39 -22.78
CA LYS A 262 22.86 -15.92 -24.07
C LYS A 262 21.95 -14.70 -23.92
N ILE A 263 21.01 -14.76 -22.97
CA ILE A 263 20.06 -13.67 -22.70
C ILE A 263 20.81 -12.41 -22.23
N GLY A 264 21.84 -12.58 -21.38
CA GLY A 264 22.71 -11.51 -20.96
C GLY A 264 23.48 -10.88 -22.11
N ALA A 265 23.97 -11.67 -23.08
CA ALA A 265 24.61 -11.14 -24.29
C ALA A 265 23.65 -10.27 -25.13
N ILE A 266 22.39 -10.69 -25.31
CA ILE A 266 21.36 -9.88 -25.99
C ILE A 266 21.08 -8.58 -25.22
N ALA A 267 20.94 -8.64 -23.90
CA ALA A 267 20.69 -7.45 -23.07
C ALA A 267 21.86 -6.46 -23.09
N ARG A 268 23.11 -6.94 -23.20
CA ARG A 268 24.30 -6.10 -23.39
C ARG A 268 24.35 -5.50 -24.79
N LYS A 269 24.13 -6.30 -25.85
CA LYS A 269 24.05 -5.86 -27.26
C LYS A 269 23.03 -4.73 -27.47
N THR A 270 21.90 -4.79 -26.76
CA THR A 270 20.75 -3.89 -26.94
C THR A 270 20.62 -2.81 -25.87
N ASN A 271 21.60 -2.72 -24.96
CA ASN A 271 21.64 -1.77 -23.85
C ASN A 271 20.40 -1.81 -22.91
N ALA A 272 19.67 -2.92 -22.87
CA ALA A 272 18.56 -3.14 -21.93
C ALA A 272 19.10 -3.43 -20.52
N TRP A 273 18.31 -3.20 -19.46
CA TRP A 273 18.64 -3.68 -18.12
C TRP A 273 18.44 -5.20 -18.01
N PHE A 274 19.48 -5.94 -17.62
CA PHE A 274 19.40 -7.40 -17.45
C PHE A 274 19.07 -7.76 -16.01
N HIS A 275 17.95 -8.46 -15.82
CA HIS A 275 17.50 -8.98 -14.54
C HIS A 275 17.42 -10.51 -14.55
N ILE A 276 17.79 -11.13 -13.43
CA ILE A 276 17.56 -12.55 -13.19
C ILE A 276 16.62 -12.71 -12.00
N ASP A 277 15.43 -13.27 -12.23
CA ASP A 277 14.61 -13.82 -11.15
C ASP A 277 15.21 -15.18 -10.75
N ALA A 278 16.10 -15.14 -9.75
CA ALA A 278 16.68 -16.31 -9.12
C ALA A 278 15.99 -16.64 -7.78
N CYS A 279 14.74 -16.20 -7.57
CA CYS A 279 14.03 -16.35 -6.30
C CYS A 279 13.83 -17.81 -5.89
N TRP A 280 14.03 -18.79 -6.76
CA TRP A 280 13.99 -20.22 -6.42
C TRP A 280 15.32 -20.91 -6.71
N GLY A 281 15.74 -20.97 -7.98
CA GLY A 281 16.95 -21.67 -8.41
C GLY A 281 18.26 -21.05 -7.92
N GLY A 282 18.28 -19.77 -7.53
CA GLY A 282 19.49 -19.06 -7.09
C GLY A 282 20.24 -19.69 -5.91
N ALA A 283 19.61 -20.61 -5.19
CA ALA A 283 20.26 -21.42 -4.15
C ALA A 283 21.44 -22.26 -4.66
N VAL A 284 21.49 -22.59 -5.96
CA VAL A 284 22.63 -23.31 -6.56
C VAL A 284 23.93 -22.51 -6.52
N ALA A 285 23.89 -21.19 -6.29
CA ALA A 285 25.10 -20.35 -6.13
C ALA A 285 26.00 -20.79 -4.96
N PHE A 286 25.47 -21.54 -3.99
CA PHE A 286 26.19 -22.10 -2.85
C PHE A 286 26.89 -23.44 -3.17
N SER A 287 26.42 -24.17 -4.18
CA SER A 287 26.90 -25.51 -4.54
C SER A 287 27.97 -25.44 -5.64
N GLY A 288 29.13 -26.07 -5.40
CA GLY A 288 30.18 -26.17 -6.41
C GLY A 288 29.78 -27.03 -7.62
N SER A 289 28.85 -27.97 -7.44
CA SER A 289 28.38 -28.86 -8.50
C SER A 289 27.27 -28.21 -9.35
N LEU A 290 26.30 -27.54 -8.72
CA LEU A 290 25.09 -26.99 -9.37
C LEU A 290 25.24 -25.56 -9.89
N ARG A 291 26.25 -24.78 -9.45
CA ARG A 291 26.44 -23.37 -9.83
C ARG A 291 26.59 -23.12 -11.35
N HIS A 292 26.86 -24.17 -12.15
CA HIS A 292 26.87 -24.07 -13.60
C HIS A 292 25.49 -23.70 -14.19
N LEU A 293 24.38 -24.02 -13.51
CA LEU A 293 23.01 -23.70 -13.93
C LEU A 293 22.69 -22.19 -13.94
N ILE A 294 23.55 -21.36 -13.34
CA ILE A 294 23.41 -19.89 -13.30
C ILE A 294 24.59 -19.16 -13.98
N LYS A 295 25.32 -19.85 -14.86
CA LYS A 295 26.37 -19.28 -15.72
C LYS A 295 25.84 -18.05 -16.48
N GLY A 296 26.59 -16.95 -16.51
CA GLY A 296 26.16 -15.68 -17.08
C GLY A 296 25.54 -14.72 -16.06
N SER A 297 25.36 -15.14 -14.80
CA SER A 297 24.87 -14.24 -13.74
C SER A 297 25.79 -13.04 -13.49
N GLU A 298 27.07 -13.17 -13.81
CA GLU A 298 28.06 -12.09 -13.85
C GLU A 298 27.73 -10.96 -14.85
N LEU A 299 26.84 -11.21 -15.83
CA LEU A 299 26.35 -10.20 -16.78
C LEU A 299 25.16 -9.39 -16.23
N ALA A 300 24.54 -9.82 -15.14
CA ALA A 300 23.30 -9.24 -14.63
C ALA A 300 23.51 -7.89 -13.93
N ASP A 301 22.60 -6.96 -14.19
CA ASP A 301 22.56 -5.66 -13.53
C ASP A 301 21.82 -5.76 -12.19
N SER A 302 20.94 -6.76 -12.07
CA SER A 302 20.29 -7.11 -10.81
C SER A 302 19.83 -8.56 -10.73
N ILE A 303 19.84 -9.13 -9.53
CA ILE A 303 19.40 -10.52 -9.28
C ILE A 303 18.47 -10.54 -8.07
N ALA A 304 17.27 -11.11 -8.23
CA ALA A 304 16.34 -11.37 -7.14
C ALA A 304 16.64 -12.74 -6.52
N PHE A 305 16.75 -12.83 -5.19
CA PHE A 305 17.02 -14.10 -4.51
C PHE A 305 16.28 -14.23 -3.17
N ASN A 306 15.66 -15.39 -2.92
CA ASN A 306 14.87 -15.65 -1.71
C ASN A 306 15.43 -16.83 -0.90
N PRO A 307 16.33 -16.58 0.07
CA PRO A 307 16.72 -17.56 1.09
C PRO A 307 15.54 -18.23 1.81
N HIS A 308 14.38 -17.55 1.89
CA HIS A 308 13.17 -18.11 2.49
C HIS A 308 12.52 -19.27 1.72
N LYS A 309 12.97 -19.58 0.50
CA LYS A 309 12.48 -20.72 -0.27
C LYS A 309 13.31 -21.97 -0.01
N MET A 310 14.30 -22.26 -0.86
CA MET A 310 15.09 -23.50 -0.81
C MET A 310 15.88 -23.65 0.50
N LEU A 311 16.50 -22.56 0.98
CA LEU A 311 17.36 -22.60 2.18
C LEU A 311 16.56 -22.60 3.50
N GLY A 312 15.22 -22.52 3.45
CA GLY A 312 14.38 -22.55 4.64
C GLY A 312 14.72 -21.48 5.68
N VAL A 313 15.13 -20.29 5.27
CA VAL A 313 15.19 -19.13 6.17
C VAL A 313 13.74 -18.67 6.46
N PRO A 314 13.37 -18.17 7.66
CA PRO A 314 11.98 -17.77 7.92
C PRO A 314 11.45 -16.72 6.95
N LEU A 315 10.16 -16.86 6.63
CA LEU A 315 9.41 -15.88 5.85
C LEU A 315 9.25 -14.58 6.66
N VAL A 316 9.54 -13.39 6.12
CA VAL A 316 10.20 -13.12 4.83
C VAL A 316 11.72 -13.03 5.02
N CYS A 317 12.47 -13.47 4.01
CA CYS A 317 13.88 -13.14 3.83
C CYS A 317 14.20 -13.18 2.33
N ALA A 318 14.31 -12.01 1.69
CA ALA A 318 14.56 -11.88 0.26
C ALA A 318 15.47 -10.68 -0.01
N PHE A 319 16.25 -10.79 -1.09
CA PHE A 319 17.24 -9.81 -1.51
C PHE A 319 16.95 -9.35 -2.93
N LEU A 320 17.36 -8.11 -3.21
CA LEU A 320 17.70 -7.67 -4.55
C LEU A 320 19.20 -7.30 -4.54
N LEU A 321 19.96 -7.97 -5.40
CA LEU A 321 21.40 -7.79 -5.59
C LEU A 321 21.66 -6.96 -6.86
N THR A 322 22.83 -6.34 -6.96
CA THR A 322 23.32 -5.62 -8.15
C THR A 322 24.85 -5.59 -8.20
N ASN A 323 25.41 -5.43 -9.40
CA ASN A 323 26.84 -5.22 -9.60
C ASN A 323 27.29 -3.78 -9.26
N ASP A 324 26.36 -2.82 -9.13
CA ASP A 324 26.65 -1.45 -8.69
C ASP A 324 25.50 -0.83 -7.87
N LEU A 325 25.68 -0.74 -6.55
CA LEU A 325 24.72 -0.15 -5.62
C LEU A 325 24.43 1.34 -5.83
N ARG A 326 25.27 2.08 -6.57
CA ARG A 326 25.01 3.49 -6.95
C ARG A 326 23.72 3.61 -7.75
N THR A 327 23.43 2.62 -8.61
CA THR A 327 22.17 2.56 -9.39
C THR A 327 20.93 2.58 -8.49
N PHE A 328 20.94 1.80 -7.40
CA PHE A 328 19.81 1.69 -6.48
C PHE A 328 19.60 2.99 -5.71
N TRP A 329 20.68 3.67 -5.31
CA TRP A 329 20.62 4.96 -4.64
C TRP A 329 20.08 6.06 -5.56
N LEU A 330 20.63 6.21 -6.78
CA LEU A 330 20.17 7.20 -7.76
C LEU A 330 18.69 7.01 -8.11
N ALA A 331 18.29 5.76 -8.34
CA ALA A 331 16.91 5.41 -8.63
C ALA A 331 15.94 5.73 -7.47
N ASN A 332 16.29 5.41 -6.22
CA ASN A 332 15.33 5.43 -5.10
C ASN A 332 15.44 6.65 -4.17
N LYS A 333 16.58 7.35 -4.09
CA LYS A 333 16.78 8.50 -3.18
C LYS A 333 15.68 9.55 -3.32
N LEU A 334 15.16 9.99 -2.18
CA LEU A 334 14.27 11.14 -2.00
C LEU A 334 14.79 12.00 -0.83
N ASN A 335 14.68 13.33 -0.93
CA ASN A 335 15.18 14.26 0.08
C ASN A 335 14.25 14.37 1.30
N ALA A 336 14.22 13.35 2.15
CA ALA A 336 13.45 13.30 3.39
C ALA A 336 14.30 13.78 4.59
N GLY A 337 14.40 15.10 4.79
CA GLY A 337 15.28 15.72 5.81
C GLY A 337 14.96 15.42 7.29
N TYR A 338 13.83 14.78 7.57
CA TYR A 338 13.50 14.25 8.91
C TYR A 338 14.14 12.87 9.21
N LEU A 339 14.68 12.21 8.18
CA LEU A 339 15.17 10.84 8.24
C LEU A 339 16.64 10.74 7.81
N PHE A 340 16.99 11.38 6.70
CA PHE A 340 18.35 11.46 6.18
C PHE A 340 18.98 12.79 6.62
N HIS A 341 20.10 12.72 7.32
CA HIS A 341 20.76 13.89 7.92
C HIS A 341 22.19 14.15 7.40
N ASP A 342 22.63 13.41 6.39
CA ASP A 342 23.99 13.53 5.85
C ASP A 342 24.14 14.75 4.94
N LYS A 343 25.27 15.45 5.08
CA LYS A 343 25.57 16.73 4.40
C LYS A 343 25.77 16.61 2.88
N THR A 344 25.73 15.39 2.33
CA THR A 344 25.81 15.12 0.88
C THR A 344 24.64 15.70 0.09
N ALA A 345 23.54 16.06 0.74
CA ALA A 345 22.40 16.74 0.11
C ALA A 345 22.75 18.06 -0.60
N GLY A 346 23.78 18.79 -0.13
CA GLY A 346 24.11 20.14 -0.62
C GLY A 346 24.82 20.24 -1.99
N LYS A 347 24.98 19.13 -2.73
CA LYS A 347 25.65 19.14 -4.05
C LYS A 347 24.81 18.62 -5.23
N SER A 348 23.78 17.81 -5.00
CA SER A 348 23.09 17.07 -6.07
C SER A 348 21.88 17.79 -6.70
N GLU A 349 21.85 19.13 -6.67
CA GLU A 349 20.75 19.91 -7.29
C GLU A 349 21.13 20.56 -8.64
N GLN A 350 22.36 20.34 -9.15
CA GLN A 350 22.88 21.01 -10.36
C GLN A 350 23.18 20.10 -11.57
N SER A 351 23.13 18.77 -11.45
CA SER A 351 23.45 17.84 -12.56
C SER A 351 22.26 17.46 -13.46
N ALA A 352 21.08 18.06 -13.27
CA ALA A 352 19.82 17.72 -13.95
C ALA A 352 19.77 17.97 -15.48
N LEU A 353 20.91 18.27 -16.12
CA LEU A 353 21.08 18.42 -17.57
C LEU A 353 22.25 17.56 -18.12
N GLY A 354 22.55 16.44 -17.46
CA GLY A 354 23.45 15.39 -17.97
C GLY A 354 22.84 14.54 -19.10
N LEU A 355 22.45 15.15 -20.22
CA LEU A 355 22.26 14.39 -21.46
C LEU A 355 23.62 13.88 -21.93
N ASN A 356 23.76 12.57 -22.13
CA ASN A 356 24.98 12.01 -22.72
C ASN A 356 25.20 12.57 -24.13
N GLY A 357 26.17 13.48 -24.27
CA GLY A 357 26.77 13.78 -25.57
C GLY A 357 27.32 12.47 -26.15
N ALA A 358 26.93 12.15 -27.38
CA ALA A 358 27.08 10.80 -27.94
C ALA A 358 28.56 10.33 -27.97
N LYS A 359 28.85 9.22 -27.27
CA LYS A 359 30.00 8.33 -27.52
C LYS A 359 30.01 7.01 -26.75
N GLU A 360 29.29 6.90 -25.62
CA GLU A 360 29.18 5.64 -24.86
C GLU A 360 27.79 5.00 -25.04
N ASN A 361 27.77 3.81 -25.63
CA ASN A 361 26.54 3.09 -26.00
C ASN A 361 25.97 2.16 -24.92
N ASP A 362 26.66 1.99 -23.78
CA ASP A 362 26.21 1.19 -22.63
C ASP A 362 25.90 2.11 -21.44
N TRP A 363 24.68 2.05 -20.89
CA TRP A 363 24.28 2.88 -19.75
C TRP A 363 25.11 2.60 -18.49
N ARG A 364 25.74 1.41 -18.40
CA ARG A 364 26.51 0.95 -17.23
C ARG A 364 27.82 1.70 -17.03
N ASN A 365 28.29 2.40 -18.06
CA ASN A 365 29.45 3.29 -18.00
C ASN A 365 29.04 4.77 -17.80
N SER A 366 27.73 5.06 -17.73
CA SER A 366 27.21 6.43 -17.71
C SER A 366 27.71 7.24 -16.51
N LYS A 367 28.18 8.46 -16.78
CA LYS A 367 28.61 9.45 -15.79
C LYS A 367 27.52 9.87 -14.80
N LEU A 368 26.26 9.52 -15.05
CA LEU A 368 25.19 9.60 -14.05
C LEU A 368 25.53 8.82 -12.77
N LEU A 369 26.35 7.77 -12.86
CA LEU A 369 26.80 6.99 -11.70
C LEU A 369 27.78 7.77 -10.80
N ASP A 370 28.41 8.84 -11.30
CA ASP A 370 29.37 9.67 -10.56
C ASP A 370 28.67 10.73 -9.68
N ASP A 371 27.36 10.97 -9.89
CA ASP A 371 26.50 11.77 -9.00
C ASP A 371 26.14 11.03 -7.69
N ALA A 372 26.43 9.73 -7.60
CA ALA A 372 26.21 8.93 -6.40
C ALA A 372 27.41 9.01 -5.44
N PRO A 373 27.17 8.98 -4.11
CA PRO A 373 28.23 8.82 -3.13
C PRO A 373 28.83 7.42 -3.21
N GLU A 374 30.05 7.29 -2.70
CA GLU A 374 30.71 6.00 -2.56
C GLU A 374 29.88 5.00 -1.76
N VAL A 375 29.94 3.73 -2.17
CA VAL A 375 29.14 2.65 -1.57
C VAL A 375 29.50 2.43 -0.09
N ALA A 376 30.69 2.83 0.34
CA ALA A 376 31.08 2.89 1.75
C ALA A 376 30.18 3.85 2.57
N ASP A 377 29.84 5.02 1.99
CA ASP A 377 29.07 6.08 2.64
C ASP A 377 27.56 5.99 2.43
N ILE A 378 27.08 5.10 1.55
CA ILE A 378 25.67 4.67 1.55
C ILE A 378 25.42 3.81 2.81
N ARG A 379 25.11 4.46 3.93
CA ARG A 379 24.86 3.81 5.24
C ARG A 379 23.38 3.67 5.56
N ASP A 380 22.54 4.56 5.04
CA ASP A 380 21.09 4.53 5.27
C ASP A 380 20.37 3.72 4.18
N LEU A 381 20.15 2.43 4.45
CA LEU A 381 19.64 1.45 3.46
C LEU A 381 18.24 1.78 2.91
N ALA A 382 17.44 2.59 3.59
CA ALA A 382 16.19 3.10 3.02
C ALA A 382 16.40 3.91 1.73
N SER A 383 17.56 4.58 1.56
CA SER A 383 17.89 5.31 0.32
C SER A 383 18.02 4.41 -0.92
N LEU A 384 18.15 3.09 -0.74
CA LEU A 384 18.25 2.09 -1.82
C LEU A 384 16.89 1.52 -2.25
N THR A 385 15.78 1.84 -1.57
CA THR A 385 14.46 1.21 -1.81
C THR A 385 13.30 2.19 -1.66
N VAL A 386 12.11 1.80 -2.12
CA VAL A 386 10.85 2.55 -1.88
C VAL A 386 10.26 2.40 -0.47
N GLN A 387 10.92 1.65 0.43
CA GLN A 387 10.45 1.42 1.80
C GLN A 387 11.04 2.45 2.78
N CYS A 388 10.20 3.00 3.64
CA CYS A 388 10.65 3.75 4.82
C CYS A 388 11.07 2.76 5.92
N SER A 389 10.12 2.25 6.73
CA SER A 389 10.40 1.18 7.70
C SER A 389 10.74 -0.15 7.01
N ARG A 390 11.74 -0.86 7.55
CA ARG A 390 12.29 -2.11 7.01
C ARG A 390 12.61 -3.07 8.16
N ARG A 391 12.38 -4.37 8.00
CA ARG A 391 12.90 -5.41 8.92
C ARG A 391 14.28 -5.84 8.44
N SER A 392 15.24 -6.02 9.34
CA SER A 392 16.62 -6.40 8.99
C SER A 392 16.74 -7.90 8.67
N ASP A 393 15.99 -8.36 7.67
CA ASP A 393 15.81 -9.79 7.40
C ASP A 393 17.11 -10.50 6.96
N ALA A 394 18.15 -9.76 6.57
CA ALA A 394 19.48 -10.30 6.27
C ALA A 394 20.13 -10.98 7.49
N THR A 395 19.81 -10.55 8.71
CA THR A 395 20.32 -11.17 9.94
C THR A 395 19.90 -12.64 10.08
N LYS A 396 18.76 -13.04 9.48
CA LYS A 396 18.31 -14.44 9.47
C LYS A 396 19.20 -15.31 8.60
N LEU A 397 19.55 -14.84 7.40
CA LEU A 397 20.51 -15.52 6.55
C LEU A 397 21.91 -15.50 7.17
N PHE A 398 22.35 -14.39 7.79
CA PHE A 398 23.64 -14.29 8.47
C PHE A 398 23.83 -15.40 9.51
N LEU A 399 22.88 -15.55 10.44
CA LEU A 399 22.97 -16.54 11.52
C LEU A 399 22.77 -17.98 11.00
N HIS A 400 21.90 -18.18 10.00
CA HIS A 400 21.78 -19.48 9.30
C HIS A 400 23.10 -19.87 8.60
N TRP A 401 23.77 -18.92 7.92
CA TRP A 401 25.00 -19.16 7.18
C TRP A 401 26.21 -19.33 8.10
N ILE A 402 26.27 -18.63 9.24
CA ILE A 402 27.24 -18.92 10.32
C ILE A 402 27.05 -20.35 10.85
N TYR A 403 25.80 -20.79 11.06
CA TYR A 403 25.51 -22.10 11.65
C TYR A 403 25.83 -23.27 10.71
N TYR A 404 25.45 -23.20 9.43
CA TYR A 404 25.65 -24.29 8.47
C TYR A 404 26.95 -24.17 7.65
N GLY A 405 27.47 -22.96 7.45
CA GLY A 405 28.51 -22.66 6.46
C GLY A 405 28.05 -22.88 5.02
N THR A 406 28.80 -22.35 4.05
CA THR A 406 28.48 -22.51 2.62
C THR A 406 28.37 -24.00 2.22
N LYS A 407 29.22 -24.87 2.81
CA LYS A 407 29.19 -26.33 2.59
C LYS A 407 28.01 -27.05 3.29
N GLY A 408 27.38 -26.47 4.30
CA GLY A 408 26.14 -27.01 4.86
C GLY A 408 24.95 -26.67 3.96
N ILE A 409 24.85 -25.40 3.59
CA ILE A 409 23.81 -24.89 2.66
C ILE A 409 23.87 -25.63 1.32
N ALA A 410 25.08 -25.83 0.76
CA ALA A 410 25.27 -26.58 -0.49
C ALA A 410 24.64 -27.98 -0.43
N ARG A 411 24.89 -28.74 0.65
CA ARG A 411 24.37 -30.11 0.82
C ARG A 411 22.85 -30.14 0.95
N GLU A 412 22.23 -29.16 1.59
CA GLU A 412 20.77 -29.05 1.65
C GLU A 412 20.14 -28.82 0.27
N VAL A 413 20.79 -28.02 -0.60
CA VAL A 413 20.35 -27.80 -1.99
C VAL A 413 20.59 -29.04 -2.85
N GLU A 414 21.77 -29.66 -2.73
CA GLU A 414 22.15 -30.85 -3.48
C GLU A 414 21.25 -32.05 -3.13
N GLN A 415 20.87 -32.24 -1.86
CA GLN A 415 19.92 -33.29 -1.43
C GLN A 415 18.50 -33.09 -2.00
N ALA A 416 18.05 -31.84 -2.12
CA ALA A 416 16.75 -31.53 -2.70
C ALA A 416 16.69 -31.88 -4.19
N VAL A 417 17.77 -31.58 -4.94
CA VAL A 417 17.92 -31.94 -6.36
C VAL A 417 18.09 -33.45 -6.53
N ASP A 418 18.95 -34.09 -5.73
CA ASP A 418 19.14 -35.56 -5.74
C ASP A 418 17.82 -36.32 -5.49
N SER A 419 16.99 -35.83 -4.57
CA SER A 419 15.68 -36.42 -4.29
C SER A 419 14.69 -36.21 -5.44
N ALA A 420 14.72 -35.06 -6.12
CA ALA A 420 13.90 -34.81 -7.30
C ALA A 420 14.35 -35.67 -8.49
N GLN A 421 15.66 -35.80 -8.71
CA GLN A 421 16.28 -36.67 -9.71
C GLN A 421 15.88 -38.14 -9.50
N HIS A 422 15.93 -38.61 -8.26
CA HIS A 422 15.51 -39.96 -7.88
C HIS A 422 14.02 -40.18 -8.12
N LEU A 423 13.17 -39.23 -7.72
CA LEU A 423 11.73 -39.28 -8.00
C LEU A 423 11.42 -39.30 -9.51
N ALA A 424 12.12 -38.51 -10.32
CA ALA A 424 11.95 -38.47 -11.77
C ALA A 424 12.33 -39.81 -12.43
N ASN A 425 13.39 -40.48 -11.94
CA ASN A 425 13.72 -41.84 -12.34
C ASN A 425 12.63 -42.85 -11.96
N LEU A 426 12.11 -42.81 -10.72
CA LEU A 426 11.02 -43.68 -10.27
C LEU A 426 9.72 -43.48 -11.09
N ILE A 427 9.43 -42.25 -11.51
CA ILE A 427 8.31 -41.91 -12.39
C ILE A 427 8.54 -42.49 -13.80
N LYS A 428 9.72 -42.26 -14.39
CA LYS A 428 10.08 -42.73 -15.76
C LYS A 428 10.14 -44.25 -15.86
N ALA A 429 10.45 -44.95 -14.76
CA ALA A 429 10.44 -46.41 -14.68
C ALA A 429 9.03 -47.02 -14.49
N HIS A 430 7.99 -46.23 -14.22
CA HIS A 430 6.68 -46.76 -13.84
C HIS A 430 5.64 -46.69 -14.98
N PRO A 431 5.04 -47.82 -15.42
CA PRO A 431 4.27 -47.92 -16.67
C PRO A 431 2.95 -47.14 -16.69
N ARG A 432 2.50 -46.56 -15.57
CA ARG A 432 1.29 -45.71 -15.50
C ARG A 432 1.56 -44.27 -15.02
N LEU A 433 2.82 -43.84 -15.07
CA LEU A 433 3.22 -42.45 -14.89
C LEU A 433 3.97 -41.96 -16.14
N GLU A 434 3.90 -40.67 -16.40
CA GLU A 434 4.52 -40.01 -17.55
C GLU A 434 5.25 -38.76 -17.06
N LEU A 435 6.59 -38.79 -17.08
CA LEU A 435 7.43 -37.64 -16.72
C LEU A 435 7.27 -36.53 -17.77
N ILE A 436 7.15 -35.28 -17.32
CA ILE A 436 7.13 -34.10 -18.17
C ILE A 436 8.52 -33.45 -18.12
N GLY A 437 9.17 -33.35 -19.28
CA GLY A 437 10.59 -33.01 -19.39
C GLY A 437 11.50 -34.24 -19.29
N ASP A 438 12.81 -34.03 -19.47
CA ASP A 438 13.78 -35.11 -19.34
C ASP A 438 14.40 -35.17 -17.95
N THR A 439 14.75 -36.37 -17.51
CA THR A 439 15.22 -36.67 -16.16
C THR A 439 16.50 -35.91 -15.84
N GLU A 440 17.47 -35.83 -16.76
CA GLU A 440 18.75 -35.13 -16.52
C GLU A 440 18.61 -33.60 -16.39
N LYS A 441 17.45 -33.03 -16.75
CA LYS A 441 17.13 -31.60 -16.60
C LYS A 441 16.31 -31.27 -15.35
N VAL A 442 15.95 -32.26 -14.52
CA VAL A 442 15.15 -32.04 -13.32
C VAL A 442 15.98 -31.31 -12.27
N PHE A 443 15.51 -30.12 -11.86
CA PHE A 443 16.09 -29.39 -10.74
C PHE A 443 15.49 -29.88 -9.41
N ALA A 444 14.52 -29.16 -8.86
CA ALA A 444 13.88 -29.48 -7.59
C ALA A 444 12.35 -29.64 -7.72
N GLN A 445 11.81 -29.57 -8.95
CA GLN A 445 10.41 -29.87 -9.23
C GLN A 445 10.30 -31.03 -10.20
N VAL A 446 9.36 -31.94 -9.91
CA VAL A 446 9.07 -33.09 -10.77
C VAL A 446 7.62 -33.02 -11.19
N CYS A 447 7.41 -32.96 -12.50
CA CYS A 447 6.11 -32.77 -13.14
C CYS A 447 5.70 -34.07 -13.86
N PHE A 448 4.48 -34.56 -13.64
CA PHE A 448 4.04 -35.80 -14.28
C PHE A 448 2.52 -35.94 -14.45
N TYR A 449 2.12 -36.69 -15.47
CA TYR A 449 0.75 -37.21 -15.62
C TYR A 449 0.64 -38.63 -15.01
N TRP A 450 -0.60 -39.01 -14.67
CA TRP A 450 -0.96 -40.34 -14.20
C TRP A 450 -2.06 -40.95 -15.07
N MET A 451 -1.96 -42.26 -15.30
CA MET A 451 -2.88 -43.01 -16.16
C MET A 451 -3.70 -44.04 -15.35
N PRO A 452 -5.00 -44.22 -15.63
CA PRO A 452 -5.85 -45.25 -15.03
C PRO A 452 -5.41 -46.67 -15.45
N LYS A 453 -6.01 -47.71 -14.87
CA LYS A 453 -5.69 -49.10 -15.24
C LYS A 453 -6.28 -49.41 -16.62
N GLY A 454 -5.45 -49.84 -17.56
CA GLY A 454 -5.81 -50.04 -18.97
C GLY A 454 -5.27 -48.98 -19.93
N GLU A 455 -4.67 -47.90 -19.40
CA GLU A 455 -3.85 -46.95 -20.16
C GLU A 455 -2.40 -47.07 -19.66
N GLU A 456 -1.51 -47.64 -20.47
CA GLU A 456 -0.10 -47.83 -20.12
C GLU A 456 0.81 -46.98 -21.02
N ASN A 457 1.90 -46.47 -20.46
CA ASN A 457 2.82 -45.56 -21.13
C ASN A 457 3.42 -46.22 -22.39
N GLY A 458 3.24 -45.59 -23.56
CA GLY A 458 3.64 -46.13 -24.86
C GLY A 458 2.66 -47.09 -25.55
N THR A 459 1.51 -47.44 -24.94
CA THR A 459 0.56 -48.42 -25.52
C THR A 459 -0.62 -47.82 -26.30
N SER A 460 -0.98 -46.55 -26.04
CA SER A 460 -2.14 -45.90 -26.65
C SER A 460 -1.79 -45.23 -27.98
N SER A 461 -2.29 -45.74 -29.11
CA SER A 461 -2.07 -45.16 -30.45
C SER A 461 -2.90 -43.88 -30.74
N GLY A 462 -3.30 -43.15 -29.71
CA GLY A 462 -4.14 -41.95 -29.81
C GLY A 462 -3.81 -40.96 -28.69
N THR A 463 -3.71 -39.69 -29.05
CA THR A 463 -3.33 -38.61 -28.13
C THR A 463 -4.37 -38.43 -27.01
N ARG A 464 -3.95 -38.60 -25.74
CA ARG A 464 -4.78 -38.25 -24.58
C ARG A 464 -5.20 -36.78 -24.64
N THR A 465 -6.48 -36.50 -24.44
CA THR A 465 -7.00 -35.13 -24.44
C THR A 465 -6.74 -34.44 -23.12
N ALA A 466 -6.59 -33.11 -23.14
CA ALA A 466 -6.34 -32.30 -21.94
C ALA A 466 -7.35 -32.57 -20.81
N ALA A 467 -8.63 -32.77 -21.15
CA ALA A 467 -9.68 -33.07 -20.18
C ALA A 467 -9.50 -34.43 -19.46
N VAL A 468 -8.91 -35.43 -20.11
CA VAL A 468 -8.59 -36.72 -19.48
C VAL A 468 -7.42 -36.56 -18.51
N ASN A 469 -6.34 -35.90 -18.94
CA ASN A 469 -5.19 -35.63 -18.07
C ASN A 469 -5.57 -34.79 -16.84
N SER A 470 -6.32 -33.69 -17.02
CA SER A 470 -6.87 -32.89 -15.91
C SER A 470 -7.71 -33.72 -14.93
N ARG A 471 -8.65 -34.53 -15.44
CA ARG A 471 -9.48 -35.41 -14.60
C ARG A 471 -8.63 -36.39 -13.79
N ASN A 472 -7.63 -37.01 -14.41
CA ASN A 472 -6.73 -37.97 -13.78
C ASN A 472 -5.89 -37.28 -12.69
N THR A 473 -5.34 -36.11 -12.97
CA THR A 473 -4.58 -35.27 -12.03
C THR A 473 -5.43 -34.88 -10.82
N HIS A 474 -6.67 -34.41 -10.99
CA HIS A 474 -7.55 -34.08 -9.85
C HIS A 474 -7.90 -35.30 -8.99
N VAL A 475 -8.12 -36.47 -9.60
CA VAL A 475 -8.36 -37.74 -8.87
C VAL A 475 -7.14 -38.13 -8.02
N LEU A 476 -5.93 -37.97 -8.56
CA LEU A 476 -4.71 -38.32 -7.86
C LEU A 476 -4.35 -37.30 -6.75
N TYR A 477 -4.48 -36.01 -7.05
CA TYR A 477 -4.29 -34.92 -6.10
C TYR A 477 -5.20 -35.08 -4.87
N LYS A 478 -6.50 -35.34 -5.09
CA LYS A 478 -7.45 -35.60 -4.00
C LYS A 478 -7.01 -36.81 -3.16
N HIS A 479 -6.65 -37.92 -3.80
CA HIS A 479 -6.24 -39.13 -3.11
C HIS A 479 -5.00 -38.94 -2.22
N LEU A 480 -3.95 -38.31 -2.76
CA LEU A 480 -2.73 -38.01 -2.02
C LEU A 480 -3.02 -37.08 -0.83
N THR A 481 -3.86 -36.05 -1.04
CA THR A 481 -4.29 -35.14 0.03
C THR A 481 -5.06 -35.85 1.15
N GLU A 482 -5.97 -36.78 0.80
CA GLU A 482 -6.69 -37.65 1.75
C GLU A 482 -5.74 -38.52 2.59
N HIS A 483 -4.51 -38.79 2.11
CA HIS A 483 -3.49 -39.59 2.77
C HIS A 483 -2.34 -38.72 3.34
N GLY A 484 -2.60 -37.44 3.60
CA GLY A 484 -1.67 -36.53 4.29
C GLY A 484 -0.56 -35.91 3.43
N TRP A 485 -0.47 -36.26 2.14
CA TRP A 485 0.49 -35.68 1.21
C TRP A 485 -0.01 -34.33 0.69
N LYS A 486 0.70 -33.26 1.07
CA LYS A 486 0.39 -31.86 0.72
C LYS A 486 1.15 -31.47 -0.54
N ILE A 487 0.70 -32.00 -1.67
CA ILE A 487 1.26 -31.75 -3.01
C ILE A 487 0.52 -30.58 -3.72
N ASP A 488 0.77 -30.36 -5.00
CA ASP A 488 0.10 -29.35 -5.83
C ASP A 488 -0.01 -29.85 -7.29
N TYR A 489 -0.75 -29.13 -8.13
CA TYR A 489 -0.81 -29.39 -9.57
C TYR A 489 -0.68 -28.08 -10.35
N ALA A 490 -0.39 -28.18 -11.65
CA ALA A 490 -0.21 -27.04 -12.55
C ALA A 490 -0.85 -27.31 -13.93
N PRO A 491 -1.29 -26.27 -14.66
CA PRO A 491 -1.89 -26.40 -15.98
C PRO A 491 -0.85 -26.49 -17.11
N ASP A 492 -1.06 -27.37 -18.08
CA ASP A 492 -0.47 -27.31 -19.42
C ASP A 492 -1.49 -26.70 -20.41
N LYS A 493 -1.02 -25.83 -21.31
CA LYS A 493 -1.87 -25.12 -22.29
C LYS A 493 -2.51 -26.04 -23.33
N VAL A 494 -1.92 -27.20 -23.58
CA VAL A 494 -2.29 -28.14 -24.67
C VAL A 494 -2.62 -29.53 -24.13
N LYS A 495 -1.90 -29.99 -23.11
CA LYS A 495 -1.98 -31.37 -22.56
C LYS A 495 -2.77 -31.49 -21.26
N GLY A 496 -3.28 -30.40 -20.66
CA GLY A 496 -4.11 -30.42 -19.45
C GLY A 496 -3.31 -30.40 -18.14
N GLU A 497 -3.99 -30.46 -16.99
CA GLU A 497 -3.32 -30.31 -15.69
C GLU A 497 -2.50 -31.54 -15.30
N PHE A 498 -1.34 -31.32 -14.66
CA PHE A 498 -0.39 -32.34 -14.19
C PHE A 498 0.03 -32.14 -12.74
N ILE A 499 0.49 -33.20 -12.08
CA ILE A 499 0.99 -33.15 -10.70
C ILE A 499 2.37 -32.48 -10.68
N ARG A 500 2.60 -31.56 -9.73
CA ARG A 500 3.91 -30.95 -9.46
C ARG A 500 4.37 -31.26 -8.04
N ILE A 501 5.48 -31.97 -7.92
CA ILE A 501 6.16 -32.24 -6.65
C ILE A 501 7.37 -31.31 -6.53
N ALA A 502 7.33 -30.37 -5.58
CA ALA A 502 8.44 -29.50 -5.22
C ALA A 502 9.24 -30.12 -4.06
N CYS A 503 10.40 -30.68 -4.40
CA CYS A 503 11.38 -31.12 -3.42
C CYS A 503 12.05 -29.89 -2.78
N ASN A 504 12.43 -30.03 -1.52
CA ASN A 504 13.08 -28.99 -0.72
C ASN A 504 14.17 -29.62 0.17
N ARG A 505 14.91 -28.81 0.94
CA ARG A 505 16.01 -29.26 1.82
C ARG A 505 15.66 -30.39 2.81
N LEU A 506 14.38 -30.60 3.15
CA LEU A 506 13.92 -31.67 4.03
C LEU A 506 13.49 -32.95 3.28
N THR A 507 13.35 -32.87 1.96
CA THR A 507 13.03 -34.02 1.10
C THR A 507 14.24 -34.96 1.03
N THR A 508 13.97 -36.27 1.01
CA THR A 508 14.98 -37.33 0.91
C THR A 508 14.52 -38.40 -0.09
N ARG A 509 15.46 -39.19 -0.63
CA ARG A 509 15.14 -40.36 -1.48
C ARG A 509 14.08 -41.27 -0.86
N ARG A 510 14.18 -41.60 0.44
CA ARG A 510 13.18 -42.40 1.16
C ARG A 510 11.80 -41.77 1.21
N GLY A 511 11.72 -40.44 1.32
CA GLY A 511 10.44 -39.71 1.28
C GLY A 511 9.76 -39.79 -0.09
N VAL A 512 10.52 -39.69 -1.18
CA VAL A 512 9.95 -39.81 -2.54
C VAL A 512 9.67 -41.26 -2.95
N GLU A 513 10.45 -42.23 -2.48
CA GLU A 513 10.14 -43.67 -2.56
C GLU A 513 8.83 -44.00 -1.84
N ALA A 514 8.59 -43.39 -0.68
CA ALA A 514 7.35 -43.55 0.08
C ALA A 514 6.15 -42.85 -0.59
N LEU A 515 6.35 -41.71 -1.26
CA LEU A 515 5.33 -41.09 -2.12
C LEU A 515 4.93 -42.03 -3.27
N ILE A 516 5.91 -42.62 -3.97
CA ILE A 516 5.66 -43.61 -5.03
C ILE A 516 4.98 -44.86 -4.46
N SER A 517 5.37 -45.32 -3.26
CA SER A 517 4.70 -46.44 -2.59
C SER A 517 3.24 -46.12 -2.21
N SER A 518 2.96 -44.89 -1.78
CA SER A 518 1.61 -44.41 -1.51
C SER A 518 0.75 -44.37 -2.78
N LEU A 519 1.33 -44.01 -3.93
CA LEU A 519 0.69 -44.09 -5.24
C LEU A 519 0.42 -45.55 -5.66
N LEU A 520 1.40 -46.44 -5.46
CA LEU A 520 1.32 -47.87 -5.79
C LEU A 520 0.25 -48.62 -4.99
N ARG A 521 0.08 -48.29 -3.69
CA ARG A 521 -0.96 -48.89 -2.82
C ARG A 521 -2.39 -48.73 -3.38
N ARG A 522 -2.66 -47.71 -4.22
CA ARG A 522 -3.96 -47.59 -4.94
C ARG A 522 -3.96 -48.14 -6.37
N ILE A 523 -2.81 -48.17 -7.04
CA ILE A 523 -2.65 -48.84 -8.35
C ILE A 523 -3.00 -50.33 -8.26
N LEU A 524 -2.67 -50.97 -7.13
CA LEU A 524 -2.96 -52.38 -6.84
C LEU A 524 -4.37 -52.63 -6.27
N SER A 525 -4.88 -51.77 -5.36
CA SER A 525 -6.11 -52.08 -4.61
C SER A 525 -7.43 -51.96 -5.38
N GLY A 526 -7.42 -51.40 -6.60
CA GLY A 526 -8.40 -51.67 -7.68
C GLY A 526 -9.87 -51.27 -7.49
N LYS A 527 -10.31 -50.90 -6.28
CA LYS A 527 -11.73 -50.64 -5.97
C LYS A 527 -12.21 -49.27 -6.48
N ALA A 528 -12.94 -49.31 -7.59
CA ALA A 528 -13.99 -48.33 -7.89
C ALA A 528 -15.11 -48.38 -6.81
N PRO A 529 -15.94 -47.33 -6.65
CA PRO A 529 -17.12 -47.40 -5.79
C PRO A 529 -18.07 -48.54 -6.22
N SER A 530 -18.71 -49.17 -5.25
CA SER A 530 -19.14 -50.57 -5.36
C SER A 530 -20.51 -50.83 -5.99
N THR A 531 -20.52 -51.61 -7.07
CA THR A 531 -21.64 -52.49 -7.45
C THR A 531 -21.12 -53.81 -8.04
N PHE A 532 -21.35 -54.93 -7.33
CA PHE A 532 -21.18 -56.33 -7.82
C PHE A 532 -19.70 -56.79 -8.09
N PRO A 533 -19.39 -58.12 -8.22
CA PRO A 533 -18.52 -58.74 -7.19
C PRO A 533 -17.17 -59.34 -7.67
N LEU A 534 -16.44 -59.89 -6.69
CA LEU A 534 -15.17 -60.65 -6.69
C LEU A 534 -14.79 -61.46 -7.96
N PHE A 535 -13.48 -61.56 -8.24
CA PHE A 535 -12.71 -62.82 -8.14
C PHE A 535 -11.15 -62.63 -8.10
N LEU A 536 -10.51 -63.29 -7.12
CA LEU A 536 -9.11 -63.75 -6.86
C LEU A 536 -7.81 -63.25 -7.57
N LEU A 537 -6.67 -63.60 -6.89
CA LEU A 537 -5.23 -63.64 -7.28
C LEU A 537 -4.40 -62.33 -7.20
N SER A 538 -3.11 -62.33 -6.80
CA SER A 538 -2.28 -63.22 -5.95
C SER A 538 -1.14 -62.39 -5.29
N GLU A 539 -0.43 -62.90 -4.27
CA GLU A 539 0.53 -62.11 -3.44
C GLU A 539 1.94 -61.92 -4.03
N GLU A 540 2.29 -62.58 -5.13
CA GLU A 540 3.69 -62.81 -5.53
C GLU A 540 4.47 -61.56 -5.99
N ALA A 541 3.78 -60.47 -6.34
CA ALA A 541 4.40 -59.22 -6.79
C ALA A 541 5.18 -58.45 -5.69
N VAL A 542 4.94 -58.75 -4.40
CA VAL A 542 5.53 -57.97 -3.28
C VAL A 542 6.96 -58.41 -2.94
N ASN A 543 7.31 -59.68 -3.17
CA ASN A 543 8.59 -60.25 -2.72
C ASN A 543 9.79 -59.93 -3.64
N ALA A 544 9.57 -59.39 -4.84
CA ALA A 544 10.61 -59.16 -5.85
C ALA A 544 11.63 -58.05 -5.50
N ILE A 545 11.39 -57.24 -4.47
CA ILE A 545 12.21 -56.06 -4.12
C ILE A 545 13.16 -56.34 -2.93
N SER A 546 13.14 -57.55 -2.34
CA SER A 546 13.85 -57.86 -1.09
C SER A 546 15.23 -58.55 -1.23
N LEU A 547 15.83 -58.59 -2.43
CA LEU A 547 17.09 -59.31 -2.67
C LEU A 547 18.13 -58.50 -3.49
N ASN A 548 18.88 -57.62 -2.80
CA ASN A 548 20.32 -57.43 -2.99
C ASN A 548 20.91 -56.40 -1.98
N SER A 549 21.26 -56.87 -0.78
CA SER A 549 21.96 -56.04 0.23
C SER A 549 22.69 -56.87 1.32
N LYS A 550 23.58 -57.77 0.89
CA LYS A 550 24.59 -58.40 1.77
C LYS A 550 25.93 -58.56 1.02
N SER A 551 27.02 -58.67 1.80
CA SER A 551 28.44 -58.61 1.41
C SER A 551 28.91 -57.26 0.82
N ASP A 552 30.01 -56.64 1.24
CA ASP A 552 30.89 -56.93 2.41
C ASP A 552 31.47 -55.63 2.99
N GLY A 553 31.85 -55.69 4.28
CA GLY A 553 32.88 -54.84 4.90
C GLY A 553 34.01 -55.74 5.42
N PRO A 554 35.17 -55.21 5.87
CA PRO A 554 35.16 -54.56 7.18
C PRO A 554 36.23 -53.46 7.43
N SER A 555 36.07 -52.75 8.56
CA SER A 555 37.11 -51.99 9.32
C SER A 555 37.69 -50.72 8.64
N VAL A 556 38.29 -49.73 9.33
CA VAL A 556 38.78 -49.60 10.72
C VAL A 556 38.31 -48.24 11.33
N ASP A 557 38.36 -48.13 12.66
CA ASP A 557 38.04 -46.96 13.51
C ASP A 557 39.08 -46.94 14.68
N PRO A 558 39.42 -45.84 15.41
CA PRO A 558 39.27 -44.38 15.19
C PRO A 558 40.61 -43.58 15.43
N LEU A 559 40.49 -42.27 15.72
CA LEU A 559 41.34 -41.40 16.57
C LEU A 559 42.53 -40.55 16.01
N MET A 560 42.49 -39.28 16.47
CA MET A 560 43.54 -38.27 16.79
C MET A 560 44.97 -38.38 16.24
N GLU A 561 45.46 -37.29 15.64
CA GLU A 561 46.41 -36.29 16.21
C GLU A 561 46.78 -35.27 15.09
N SER A 562 47.61 -34.24 15.28
CA SER A 562 47.58 -33.11 16.24
C SER A 562 48.51 -31.99 15.71
N THR A 563 48.49 -30.79 16.32
CA THR A 563 49.57 -29.77 16.30
C THR A 563 50.21 -29.24 14.98
N ALA A 564 50.01 -27.94 14.77
CA ALA A 564 51.07 -26.89 14.81
C ALA A 564 51.66 -26.23 13.52
N LYS A 565 51.52 -24.90 13.54
CA LYS A 565 52.55 -23.84 13.36
C LYS A 565 52.98 -23.35 11.96
N ASN A 566 53.18 -22.01 11.93
CA ASN A 566 54.16 -21.24 11.15
C ASN A 566 53.99 -21.29 9.60
N ASP A 567 53.60 -20.23 8.88
CA ASP A 567 54.16 -18.85 8.82
C ASP A 567 55.71 -18.87 8.62
N PRO A 568 56.35 -18.05 7.75
CA PRO A 568 55.83 -16.75 7.30
C PRO A 568 56.19 -16.26 5.88
N HIS A 569 55.72 -15.04 5.60
CA HIS A 569 56.46 -13.94 4.94
C HIS A 569 56.69 -13.86 3.41
N THR A 570 56.42 -12.63 2.94
CA THR A 570 57.20 -11.79 1.99
C THR A 570 57.21 -12.10 0.48
N ASN A 571 57.36 -11.11 -0.43
CA ASN A 571 56.99 -9.68 -0.46
C ASN A 571 57.27 -9.11 -1.89
N VAL A 572 57.18 -7.78 -2.06
CA VAL A 572 58.06 -6.96 -2.94
C VAL A 572 57.78 -6.92 -4.46
N GLU A 573 57.02 -5.87 -4.83
CA GLU A 573 57.43 -4.76 -5.72
C GLU A 573 57.51 -4.81 -7.28
N HIS A 574 57.38 -3.59 -7.84
CA HIS A 574 58.02 -3.03 -9.07
C HIS A 574 57.50 -3.46 -10.47
N LEU A 575 57.56 -2.62 -11.54
CA LEU A 575 57.60 -1.15 -11.68
C LEU A 575 57.26 -0.70 -13.14
N ARG A 576 56.72 0.54 -13.28
CA ARG A 576 56.84 1.54 -14.39
C ARG A 576 56.97 1.15 -15.90
N ALA A 577 55.93 1.58 -16.65
CA ALA A 577 55.90 2.77 -17.57
C ALA A 577 56.53 2.75 -19.00
N LEU A 578 56.27 3.89 -19.70
CA LEU A 578 56.79 4.40 -21.00
C LEU A 578 56.10 3.88 -22.30
N ASP A 579 55.90 4.66 -23.39
CA ASP A 579 55.76 6.13 -23.61
C ASP A 579 55.26 6.42 -25.07
N VAL A 580 55.37 7.67 -25.57
CA VAL A 580 55.45 8.13 -27.00
C VAL A 580 54.17 8.63 -27.72
N THR A 581 53.91 9.94 -27.53
CA THR A 581 53.62 11.06 -28.49
C THR A 581 53.13 10.86 -29.95
N GLY A 582 52.29 11.80 -30.42
CA GLY A 582 52.04 12.19 -31.84
C GLY A 582 51.17 13.48 -31.96
N GLU A 583 51.33 14.28 -33.02
CA GLU A 583 50.83 15.70 -33.12
C GLU A 583 50.04 16.02 -34.42
N HIS A 584 49.49 17.26 -34.53
CA HIS A 584 48.97 17.96 -35.75
C HIS A 584 47.64 17.40 -36.37
N GLU A 585 46.77 18.12 -37.10
CA GLU A 585 46.37 19.56 -37.32
C GLU A 585 45.02 19.56 -38.14
N LYS A 586 44.29 20.60 -38.63
CA LYS A 586 44.29 22.10 -38.66
C LYS A 586 42.93 22.61 -39.22
N GLU A 587 42.51 23.88 -38.94
CA GLU A 587 41.63 24.77 -39.78
C GLU A 587 40.22 24.25 -40.24
N ASP A 588 39.21 25.01 -40.72
CA ASP A 588 38.72 26.39 -40.47
C ASP A 588 37.21 26.49 -40.90
N ASP A 589 36.63 27.71 -40.97
CA ASP A 589 35.60 28.20 -41.94
C ASP A 589 34.14 28.53 -41.50
N SER A 590 33.97 29.77 -41.02
CA SER A 590 33.03 30.88 -41.39
C SER A 590 31.48 30.78 -41.68
N ASN A 591 30.80 31.85 -41.20
CA ASN A 591 29.75 32.70 -41.83
C ASN A 591 28.22 32.40 -41.86
N GLY A 592 27.43 33.49 -41.65
CA GLY A 592 26.06 33.71 -42.16
C GLY A 592 24.87 33.38 -41.22
N ALA A 593 23.99 34.23 -40.66
CA ALA A 593 23.70 35.68 -40.60
C ALA A 593 22.24 36.01 -40.99
N SER A 594 21.49 36.70 -40.10
CA SER A 594 20.24 37.50 -40.34
C SER A 594 18.97 36.78 -40.86
N SER A 595 17.73 37.27 -40.66
CA SER A 595 17.13 38.25 -39.70
C SER A 595 15.58 38.22 -39.81
N SER A 596 14.87 38.76 -38.81
CA SER A 596 13.50 39.38 -38.88
C SER A 596 12.31 38.57 -39.44
N GLY A 597 11.06 38.75 -38.98
CA GLY A 597 10.55 39.63 -37.92
C GLY A 597 9.05 39.92 -38.08
N ASN A 598 8.46 40.52 -37.05
CA ASN A 598 7.10 41.08 -36.93
C ASN A 598 5.88 40.14 -36.92
N GLU A 599 5.14 40.26 -35.83
CA GLU A 599 3.69 40.05 -35.73
C GLU A 599 2.95 41.17 -36.47
N ASP A 600 1.66 40.99 -36.77
CA ASP A 600 0.65 41.97 -36.32
C ASP A 600 -0.76 41.34 -36.21
N THR A 601 -1.69 42.10 -35.66
CA THR A 601 -2.97 41.62 -35.10
C THR A 601 -4.22 42.17 -35.80
N ILE A 602 -5.39 41.59 -35.49
CA ILE A 602 -6.73 42.21 -35.30
C ILE A 602 -7.87 41.34 -35.87
N SER A 603 -8.90 41.11 -35.03
CA SER A 603 -10.25 40.61 -35.34
C SER A 603 -11.27 41.73 -35.00
N PRO A 604 -12.61 41.55 -35.09
CA PRO A 604 -13.42 40.46 -35.66
C PRO A 604 -14.51 40.99 -36.63
N ASP A 605 -15.45 40.15 -37.07
CA ASP A 605 -16.88 40.41 -36.76
C ASP A 605 -17.74 39.12 -36.86
N SER A 606 -19.04 39.25 -36.59
CA SER A 606 -20.00 38.18 -36.32
C SER A 606 -21.21 38.17 -37.26
N LYS A 607 -21.84 36.99 -37.41
CA LYS A 607 -23.29 36.84 -37.64
C LYS A 607 -23.78 35.40 -37.48
N GLU A 608 -24.94 35.27 -36.86
CA GLU A 608 -25.76 34.05 -36.89
C GLU A 608 -26.61 34.02 -38.15
N LEU A 609 -27.04 32.82 -38.56
CA LEU A 609 -28.24 32.63 -39.39
C LEU A 609 -28.90 31.30 -38.99
N ASP A 610 -30.16 31.40 -38.57
CA ASP A 610 -31.07 30.26 -38.40
C ASP A 610 -31.82 29.97 -39.71
N MET A 611 -32.35 28.76 -39.85
CA MET A 611 -33.45 28.32 -40.72
C MET A 611 -33.37 26.78 -40.83
N GLY A 612 -34.49 26.09 -40.60
CA GLY A 612 -34.58 24.65 -40.83
C GLY A 612 -35.99 24.22 -41.24
N GLU A 613 -36.14 23.04 -41.85
CA GLU A 613 -37.43 22.37 -41.90
C GLU A 613 -37.34 20.83 -41.93
N LYS A 614 -38.49 20.15 -42.12
CA LYS A 614 -38.76 18.79 -41.61
C LYS A 614 -38.65 17.70 -42.68
N GLY A 615 -38.32 16.48 -42.24
CA GLY A 615 -38.48 15.23 -42.98
C GLY A 615 -38.85 14.09 -42.02
N ASN A 616 -39.72 13.16 -42.44
CA ASN A 616 -40.40 12.23 -41.53
C ASN A 616 -39.76 10.84 -41.40
N SER A 617 -40.20 10.09 -40.38
CA SER A 617 -39.60 8.86 -39.87
C SER A 617 -39.77 7.59 -40.71
N VAL A 618 -38.76 6.72 -40.65
CA VAL A 618 -38.91 5.24 -40.61
C VAL A 618 -37.98 4.72 -39.49
N ALA A 619 -38.36 3.66 -38.77
CA ALA A 619 -37.60 3.16 -37.62
C ALA A 619 -37.43 1.63 -37.64
N ALA A 620 -36.18 1.15 -37.54
CA ALA A 620 -35.78 -0.11 -36.86
C ALA A 620 -34.26 -0.42 -37.01
N ASN A 621 -33.44 -0.09 -36.00
CA ASN A 621 -32.68 -1.08 -35.20
C ASN A 621 -31.67 -0.39 -34.24
N PRO A 622 -31.81 -0.54 -32.90
CA PRO A 622 -30.90 0.08 -31.93
C PRO A 622 -29.79 -0.89 -31.48
N ALA A 623 -28.92 -1.33 -32.40
CA ALA A 623 -27.75 -2.14 -32.08
C ALA A 623 -26.55 -1.77 -32.98
N LEU A 624 -25.37 -1.61 -32.37
CA LEU A 624 -24.08 -1.25 -33.00
C LEU A 624 -24.08 0.03 -33.88
N SER A 625 -23.99 1.20 -33.26
CA SER A 625 -23.16 2.28 -33.81
C SER A 625 -22.63 3.24 -32.73
N HIS A 626 -21.37 3.68 -32.90
CA HIS A 626 -20.69 4.80 -32.24
C HIS A 626 -20.84 5.00 -30.72
N ILE A 627 -19.95 4.37 -29.92
CA ILE A 627 -19.35 5.07 -28.77
C ILE A 627 -18.13 5.85 -29.26
N VAL A 628 -18.38 7.00 -29.89
CA VAL A 628 -17.34 8.02 -30.08
C VAL A 628 -17.27 8.83 -28.80
N THR A 629 -16.14 8.76 -28.08
CA THR A 629 -15.92 9.52 -26.85
C THR A 629 -15.81 11.01 -27.16
N ASN A 630 -16.92 11.73 -27.03
CA ASN A 630 -16.97 13.19 -27.13
C ASN A 630 -16.22 13.84 -25.95
N SER A 631 -14.90 14.00 -26.05
CA SER A 631 -14.08 14.77 -25.10
C SER A 631 -14.23 16.28 -25.26
N ASP A 632 -14.51 16.74 -26.48
CA ASP A 632 -14.21 18.13 -26.89
C ASP A 632 -15.43 19.07 -26.87
N ARG A 633 -16.61 18.54 -26.52
CA ARG A 633 -17.80 19.39 -26.28
C ARG A 633 -17.64 20.11 -24.94
N LYS A 634 -17.43 21.43 -24.98
CA LYS A 634 -17.53 22.31 -23.80
C LYS A 634 -18.81 21.95 -23.02
N PRO A 635 -18.74 21.73 -21.69
CA PRO A 635 -19.92 21.35 -20.92
C PRO A 635 -20.98 22.46 -21.02
N ALA A 636 -22.23 22.07 -21.30
CA ALA A 636 -23.36 22.98 -21.38
C ALA A 636 -23.45 23.90 -20.14
N PRO A 637 -24.03 25.11 -20.23
CA PRO A 637 -24.01 26.08 -19.12
C PRO A 637 -24.81 25.60 -17.88
N PRO A 638 -24.55 26.17 -16.68
CA PRO A 638 -25.23 25.78 -15.44
C PRO A 638 -26.76 25.94 -15.52
N PRO A 639 -27.55 24.94 -15.08
CA PRO A 639 -29.01 25.01 -15.13
C PRO A 639 -29.62 25.97 -14.10
N ASP A 640 -28.89 26.33 -13.03
CA ASP A 640 -29.31 27.26 -11.95
C ASP A 640 -30.68 26.93 -11.31
N GLY A 641 -31.13 25.69 -11.45
CA GLY A 641 -32.44 25.20 -11.04
C GLY A 641 -32.81 23.87 -11.72
N GLY A 642 -34.11 23.54 -11.68
CA GLY A 642 -34.63 22.25 -12.12
C GLY A 642 -34.41 21.12 -11.10
N TRP A 643 -35.19 20.04 -11.22
CA TRP A 643 -35.27 19.00 -10.18
C TRP A 643 -33.93 18.34 -9.85
N LYS A 644 -33.08 18.09 -10.85
CA LYS A 644 -31.75 17.47 -10.65
C LYS A 644 -30.80 18.35 -9.84
N ALA A 645 -30.83 19.67 -10.05
CA ALA A 645 -30.00 20.61 -9.32
C ALA A 645 -30.45 20.74 -7.85
N TRP A 646 -31.76 20.87 -7.63
CA TRP A 646 -32.32 20.93 -6.27
C TRP A 646 -32.20 19.61 -5.51
N LEU A 647 -32.31 18.45 -6.18
CA LEU A 647 -32.00 17.16 -5.59
C LEU A 647 -30.52 17.04 -5.20
N SER A 648 -29.60 17.63 -5.98
CA SER A 648 -28.19 17.73 -5.56
C SER A 648 -28.01 18.60 -4.30
N VAL A 649 -28.78 19.69 -4.15
CA VAL A 649 -28.78 20.51 -2.93
C VAL A 649 -29.30 19.72 -1.73
N LEU A 650 -30.39 18.95 -1.89
CA LEU A 650 -30.91 18.05 -0.85
C LEU A 650 -29.90 16.94 -0.48
N CYS A 651 -29.19 16.37 -1.46
CA CYS A 651 -28.10 15.44 -1.20
C CYS A 651 -26.96 16.10 -0.41
N GLY A 652 -26.59 17.33 -0.78
CA GLY A 652 -25.64 18.15 0.00
C GLY A 652 -26.13 18.41 1.42
N HIS A 653 -27.42 18.69 1.60
CA HIS A 653 -28.05 18.89 2.91
C HIS A 653 -27.92 17.66 3.81
N PHE A 654 -28.20 16.45 3.30
CA PHE A 654 -27.97 15.23 4.06
C PHE A 654 -26.48 14.93 4.31
N LEU A 655 -25.56 15.28 3.40
CA LEU A 655 -24.12 15.18 3.68
C LEU A 655 -23.69 16.10 4.83
N PHE A 656 -24.09 17.38 4.80
CA PHE A 656 -23.79 18.33 5.87
C PHE A 656 -24.50 18.01 7.20
N MET A 657 -25.70 17.41 7.15
CA MET A 657 -26.39 16.90 8.33
C MET A 657 -25.55 15.83 9.04
N ASN A 658 -25.15 14.79 8.31
CA ASN A 658 -24.52 13.61 8.92
C ASN A 658 -23.06 13.82 9.32
N THR A 659 -22.36 14.76 8.68
CA THR A 659 -20.97 15.12 8.98
C THR A 659 -20.93 16.27 9.99
N TRP A 660 -21.08 17.50 9.50
CA TRP A 660 -21.00 18.72 10.28
C TRP A 660 -22.10 18.87 11.33
N GLY A 661 -23.29 18.32 11.11
CA GLY A 661 -24.35 18.34 12.12
C GLY A 661 -24.02 17.47 13.33
N PHE A 662 -23.42 16.30 13.12
CA PHE A 662 -22.94 15.44 14.21
C PHE A 662 -21.74 16.05 14.94
N ILE A 663 -20.80 16.65 14.20
CA ILE A 663 -19.70 17.46 14.77
C ILE A 663 -20.24 18.61 15.64
N ASN A 664 -21.24 19.34 15.16
CA ASN A 664 -21.85 20.47 15.88
C ASN A 664 -22.63 20.05 17.14
N SER A 665 -22.99 18.77 17.27
CA SER A 665 -23.55 18.17 18.49
C SER A 665 -22.49 17.75 19.52
N PHE A 666 -21.19 17.87 19.22
CA PHE A 666 -20.12 17.32 20.06
C PHE A 666 -20.16 17.82 21.52
N GLY A 667 -20.56 19.07 21.79
CA GLY A 667 -20.63 19.61 23.16
C GLY A 667 -21.55 18.83 24.12
N VAL A 668 -22.58 18.16 23.60
CA VAL A 668 -23.44 17.25 24.38
C VAL A 668 -22.63 16.03 24.83
N PHE A 669 -21.92 15.41 23.88
CA PHE A 669 -21.08 14.23 24.10
C PHE A 669 -19.85 14.56 24.94
N GLN A 670 -19.21 15.72 24.73
CA GLN A 670 -18.05 16.19 25.49
C GLN A 670 -18.35 16.25 26.98
N THR A 671 -19.51 16.83 27.37
CA THR A 671 -19.89 16.89 28.78
C THR A 671 -20.15 15.50 29.36
N TYR A 672 -20.82 14.62 28.62
CA TYR A 672 -21.08 13.24 29.06
C TYR A 672 -19.80 12.40 29.18
N TYR A 673 -18.90 12.47 28.19
CA TYR A 673 -17.61 11.76 28.18
C TYR A 673 -16.67 12.24 29.28
N THR A 674 -16.72 13.52 29.66
CA THR A 674 -15.98 14.07 30.83
C THR A 674 -16.37 13.30 32.10
N THR A 675 -17.67 13.10 32.35
CA THR A 675 -18.19 12.34 33.50
C THR A 675 -17.98 10.83 33.37
N LEU A 676 -18.09 10.26 32.16
CA LEU A 676 -17.97 8.82 31.94
C LEU A 676 -16.52 8.30 32.10
N LEU A 677 -15.52 9.10 31.73
CA LEU A 677 -14.12 8.67 31.58
C LEU A 677 -13.18 9.22 32.66
N ASP A 678 -13.70 10.09 33.55
CA ASP A 678 -12.92 10.86 34.54
C ASP A 678 -11.67 11.52 33.92
N LYS A 679 -11.91 12.41 32.94
CA LYS A 679 -10.87 13.11 32.18
C LYS A 679 -11.17 14.59 32.05
N SER A 680 -10.12 15.39 31.83
CA SER A 680 -10.30 16.83 31.68
C SER A 680 -11.10 17.16 30.41
N PRO A 681 -11.88 18.27 30.40
CA PRO A 681 -12.54 18.74 29.18
C PRO A 681 -11.57 18.99 28.01
N SER A 682 -10.30 19.25 28.31
CA SER A 682 -9.21 19.40 27.32
C SER A 682 -8.88 18.07 26.65
N ASP A 683 -8.69 16.99 27.43
CA ASP A 683 -8.47 15.63 26.89
C ASP A 683 -9.64 15.22 25.99
N ILE A 684 -10.88 15.34 26.48
CA ILE A 684 -12.07 14.98 25.73
C ILE A 684 -12.21 15.81 24.43
N SER A 685 -11.77 17.07 24.42
CA SER A 685 -11.84 17.93 23.23
C SER A 685 -11.05 17.38 22.02
N TRP A 686 -10.00 16.58 22.25
CA TRP A 686 -9.22 15.96 21.17
C TRP A 686 -10.04 14.98 20.31
N ILE A 687 -11.06 14.32 20.87
CA ILE A 687 -11.97 13.46 20.09
C ILE A 687 -12.67 14.30 19.01
N GLY A 688 -13.21 15.46 19.38
CA GLY A 688 -13.84 16.41 18.47
C GLY A 688 -12.84 17.05 17.51
N SER A 689 -11.70 17.55 18.00
CA SER A 689 -10.69 18.21 17.15
C SER A 689 -10.06 17.25 16.12
N ILE A 690 -9.85 15.97 16.44
CA ILE A 690 -9.40 14.95 15.47
C ILE A 690 -10.50 14.67 14.44
N GLN A 691 -11.77 14.58 14.87
CA GLN A 691 -12.91 14.40 13.95
C GLN A 691 -13.02 15.56 12.95
N VAL A 692 -12.87 16.81 13.41
CA VAL A 692 -12.89 18.01 12.56
C VAL A 692 -11.66 18.09 11.66
N PHE A 693 -10.47 17.82 12.20
CA PHE A 693 -9.21 17.78 11.43
C PHE A 693 -9.32 16.82 10.24
N LEU A 694 -9.70 15.56 10.47
CA LEU A 694 -9.81 14.55 9.41
C LEU A 694 -10.97 14.84 8.43
N SER A 695 -12.02 15.51 8.89
CA SER A 695 -13.11 16.00 8.01
C SER A 695 -12.64 17.02 6.96
N PHE A 696 -11.49 17.68 7.19
CA PHE A 696 -10.89 18.63 6.26
C PHE A 696 -9.59 18.13 5.62
N PHE A 697 -8.72 17.43 6.37
CA PHE A 697 -7.37 17.02 5.94
C PHE A 697 -7.37 16.05 4.75
N VAL A 698 -8.35 15.13 4.69
CA VAL A 698 -8.46 14.17 3.57
C VAL A 698 -8.97 14.87 2.29
N GLY A 699 -9.40 16.13 2.37
CA GLY A 699 -10.04 16.88 1.30
C GLY A 699 -9.22 16.94 -0.01
N ALA A 700 -7.91 17.18 0.04
CA ALA A 700 -7.07 17.27 -1.17
C ALA A 700 -7.09 15.97 -1.99
N PHE A 701 -6.99 14.82 -1.32
CA PHE A 701 -7.03 13.51 -1.94
C PHE A 701 -8.41 13.25 -2.56
N ILE A 702 -9.47 13.47 -1.79
CA ILE A 702 -10.85 13.24 -2.21
C ILE A 702 -11.27 14.16 -3.37
N GLY A 703 -10.80 15.40 -3.38
CA GLY A 703 -10.99 16.35 -4.48
C GLY A 703 -10.57 15.78 -5.83
N ARG A 704 -9.35 15.21 -5.91
CA ARG A 704 -8.84 14.57 -7.13
C ARG A 704 -9.61 13.30 -7.52
N PHE A 705 -10.07 12.51 -6.55
CA PHE A 705 -10.93 11.35 -6.84
C PHE A 705 -12.29 11.76 -7.43
N ILE A 706 -12.89 12.87 -6.99
CA ILE A 706 -14.14 13.40 -7.56
C ILE A 706 -13.92 13.92 -8.99
N ASP A 707 -12.90 14.76 -9.20
CA ASP A 707 -12.57 15.31 -10.52
C ASP A 707 -12.16 14.18 -11.51
N GLY A 708 -11.57 13.10 -11.00
CA GLY A 708 -11.29 11.85 -11.71
C GLY A 708 -12.49 10.92 -11.94
N GLY A 709 -13.71 11.31 -11.53
CA GLY A 709 -14.95 10.57 -11.79
C GLY A 709 -15.36 9.54 -10.73
N PHE A 710 -14.56 9.32 -9.68
CA PHE A 710 -14.79 8.28 -8.67
C PHE A 710 -15.82 8.67 -7.58
N LEU A 711 -16.64 9.70 -7.82
CA LEU A 711 -17.63 10.25 -6.87
C LEU A 711 -18.45 9.18 -6.14
N ARG A 712 -18.98 8.17 -6.85
CA ARG A 712 -19.81 7.13 -6.23
C ARG A 712 -19.01 6.24 -5.25
N HIS A 713 -17.75 5.92 -5.58
CA HIS A 713 -16.87 5.15 -4.71
C HIS A 713 -16.54 5.94 -3.44
N VAL A 714 -16.21 7.22 -3.59
CA VAL A 714 -15.96 8.18 -2.49
C VAL A 714 -17.16 8.31 -1.54
N LEU A 715 -18.38 8.44 -2.10
CA LEU A 715 -19.60 8.53 -1.28
C LEU A 715 -19.90 7.22 -0.54
N ILE A 716 -19.70 6.06 -1.19
CA ILE A 716 -19.89 4.75 -0.56
C ILE A 716 -18.85 4.50 0.54
N SER A 717 -17.56 4.73 0.27
CA SER A 717 -16.51 4.54 1.28
C SER A 717 -16.71 5.47 2.48
N GLY A 718 -17.03 6.75 2.24
CA GLY A 718 -17.37 7.70 3.30
C GLY A 718 -18.55 7.23 4.15
N THR A 719 -19.63 6.75 3.51
CA THR A 719 -20.82 6.24 4.21
C THR A 719 -20.48 5.01 5.07
N VAL A 720 -19.74 4.04 4.52
CA VAL A 720 -19.32 2.83 5.27
C VAL A 720 -18.42 3.22 6.45
N ILE A 721 -17.45 4.11 6.26
CA ILE A 721 -16.50 4.50 7.31
C ILE A 721 -17.20 5.29 8.44
N VAL A 722 -18.14 6.21 8.13
CA VAL A 722 -18.97 6.86 9.16
C VAL A 722 -19.83 5.84 9.90
N THR A 723 -20.42 4.87 9.19
CA THR A 723 -21.25 3.82 9.79
C THR A 723 -20.45 2.95 10.76
N VAL A 724 -19.26 2.48 10.36
CA VAL A 724 -18.37 1.73 11.24
C VAL A 724 -17.97 2.58 12.45
N GLY A 725 -17.63 3.86 12.25
CA GLY A 725 -17.28 4.77 13.34
C GLY A 725 -18.39 4.97 14.37
N ILE A 726 -19.62 5.29 13.96
CA ILE A 726 -20.72 5.56 14.89
C ILE A 726 -21.20 4.30 15.62
N PHE A 727 -21.24 3.15 14.94
CA PHE A 727 -21.65 1.90 15.58
C PHE A 727 -20.56 1.33 16.51
N THR A 728 -19.26 1.51 16.22
CA THR A 728 -18.18 1.16 17.18
C THR A 728 -18.08 2.15 18.34
N ALA A 729 -18.35 3.44 18.13
CA ALA A 729 -18.51 4.40 19.22
C ALA A 729 -19.64 3.98 20.18
N SER A 730 -20.72 3.37 19.68
CA SER A 730 -21.84 2.88 20.49
C SER A 730 -21.55 1.72 21.46
N VAL A 731 -20.33 1.17 21.41
CA VAL A 731 -19.83 0.14 22.34
C VAL A 731 -18.49 0.55 23.00
N SER A 732 -18.00 1.76 22.73
CA SER A 732 -16.75 2.26 23.27
C SER A 732 -16.91 2.72 24.72
N THR A 733 -16.10 2.17 25.62
CA THR A 733 -16.07 2.49 27.06
C THR A 733 -14.78 3.19 27.49
N GLN A 734 -13.74 3.18 26.65
CA GLN A 734 -12.44 3.79 26.95
C GLN A 734 -12.13 4.98 26.03
N TYR A 735 -11.39 5.96 26.55
CA TYR A 735 -11.01 7.19 25.85
C TYR A 735 -10.39 6.95 24.46
N TRP A 736 -9.43 6.03 24.34
CA TRP A 736 -8.78 5.73 23.05
C TRP A 736 -9.73 5.09 22.03
N GLN A 737 -10.74 4.34 22.49
CA GLN A 737 -11.74 3.73 21.62
C GLN A 737 -12.62 4.81 20.97
N LEU A 738 -12.95 5.88 21.70
CA LEU A 738 -13.66 7.04 21.15
C LEU A 738 -12.76 7.92 20.26
N ILE A 739 -11.48 8.07 20.57
CA ILE A 739 -10.48 8.69 19.67
C ILE A 739 -10.39 7.91 18.34
N LEU A 740 -10.48 6.58 18.36
CA LEU A 740 -10.44 5.75 17.16
C LEU A 740 -11.78 5.76 16.40
N SER A 741 -12.90 5.53 17.07
CA SER A 741 -14.22 5.39 16.43
C SER A 741 -14.84 6.73 16.04
N GLN A 742 -15.04 7.64 17.00
CA GLN A 742 -15.63 8.96 16.76
C GLN A 742 -14.61 9.97 16.23
N GLY A 743 -13.40 10.00 16.78
CA GLY A 743 -12.34 10.87 16.29
C GLY A 743 -11.87 10.46 14.87
N THR A 744 -11.28 9.28 14.78
CA THR A 744 -10.59 8.84 13.55
C THR A 744 -11.55 8.33 12.48
N CYS A 745 -12.39 7.33 12.75
CA CYS A 745 -13.27 6.74 11.73
C CYS A 745 -14.35 7.74 11.27
N CYS A 746 -15.17 8.30 12.17
CA CYS A 746 -16.17 9.31 11.75
C CYS A 746 -15.52 10.55 11.12
N GLY A 747 -14.29 10.93 11.49
CA GLY A 747 -13.51 11.99 10.84
C GLY A 747 -13.11 11.66 9.40
N LEU A 748 -12.44 10.53 9.17
CA LEU A 748 -12.05 10.06 7.84
C LEU A 748 -13.25 9.87 6.91
N GLY A 749 -14.32 9.27 7.44
CA GLY A 749 -15.57 9.08 6.71
C GLY A 749 -16.23 10.42 6.35
N SER A 750 -16.23 11.39 7.27
CA SER A 750 -16.71 12.74 7.00
C SER A 750 -15.87 13.48 5.95
N GLY A 751 -14.54 13.32 5.96
CA GLY A 751 -13.65 13.91 4.94
C GLY A 751 -13.95 13.40 3.52
N CYS A 752 -14.35 12.14 3.39
CA CYS A 752 -14.84 11.55 2.14
C CYS A 752 -16.19 12.15 1.68
N LEU A 753 -17.01 12.66 2.60
CA LEU A 753 -18.39 13.10 2.35
C LEU A 753 -18.56 14.62 2.19
N VAL A 754 -17.77 15.43 2.89
CA VAL A 754 -17.84 16.90 2.85
C VAL A 754 -17.37 17.48 1.51
N THR A 755 -16.27 16.96 0.95
CA THR A 755 -15.73 17.48 -0.32
C THR A 755 -16.70 17.27 -1.51
N PRO A 756 -17.35 16.08 -1.67
CA PRO A 756 -18.46 15.90 -2.61
C PRO A 756 -19.61 16.90 -2.45
N ALA A 757 -20.01 17.19 -1.21
CA ALA A 757 -21.16 18.05 -0.91
C ALA A 757 -20.99 19.45 -1.53
N VAL A 758 -19.79 20.02 -1.43
CA VAL A 758 -19.49 21.35 -2.00
C VAL A 758 -19.19 21.27 -3.49
N SER A 759 -18.29 20.37 -3.90
CA SER A 759 -17.82 20.34 -5.29
C SER A 759 -18.97 20.10 -6.26
N VAL A 760 -19.80 19.08 -6.02
CA VAL A 760 -20.91 18.73 -6.92
C VAL A 760 -22.00 19.79 -6.90
N VAL A 761 -22.50 20.22 -5.73
CA VAL A 761 -23.56 21.24 -5.64
C VAL A 761 -23.14 22.54 -6.33
N SER A 762 -21.90 23.00 -6.08
CA SER A 762 -21.39 24.21 -6.71
C SER A 762 -21.29 24.12 -8.25
N THR A 763 -21.20 22.92 -8.84
CA THR A 763 -21.25 22.77 -10.31
C THR A 763 -22.65 23.00 -10.88
N TYR A 764 -23.73 22.71 -10.16
CA TYR A 764 -25.09 22.85 -10.70
C TYR A 764 -25.59 24.30 -10.79
N PHE A 765 -24.90 25.26 -10.14
CA PHE A 765 -25.36 26.65 -9.99
C PHE A 765 -24.26 27.68 -10.27
N GLU A 766 -24.66 28.86 -10.72
CA GLU A 766 -23.78 29.98 -11.06
C GLU A 766 -24.34 31.32 -10.63
N LYS A 767 -25.58 31.63 -11.06
CA LYS A 767 -26.32 32.80 -10.59
C LYS A 767 -26.75 32.64 -9.13
N LYS A 768 -27.11 31.41 -8.72
CA LYS A 768 -27.59 31.07 -7.36
C LYS A 768 -26.61 30.16 -6.59
N ARG A 769 -25.30 30.26 -6.88
CA ARG A 769 -24.28 29.32 -6.40
C ARG A 769 -24.11 29.38 -4.87
N SER A 770 -24.05 30.59 -4.32
CA SER A 770 -23.87 30.80 -2.89
C SER A 770 -25.11 30.33 -2.14
N LEU A 771 -26.32 30.69 -2.59
CA LEU A 771 -27.58 30.26 -2.00
C LEU A 771 -27.75 28.73 -2.01
N ALA A 772 -27.37 28.06 -3.11
CA ALA A 772 -27.38 26.60 -3.18
C ALA A 772 -26.40 25.94 -2.20
N ILE A 773 -25.19 26.49 -2.05
CA ILE A 773 -24.21 26.05 -1.03
C ILE A 773 -24.71 26.37 0.39
N GLY A 774 -25.39 27.49 0.60
CA GLY A 774 -26.06 27.85 1.85
C GLY A 774 -27.13 26.83 2.24
N LEU A 775 -28.02 26.46 1.31
CA LEU A 775 -29.09 25.48 1.54
C LEU A 775 -28.55 24.06 1.81
N ALA A 776 -27.45 23.67 1.15
CA ALA A 776 -26.73 22.45 1.47
C ALA A 776 -26.06 22.53 2.86
N THR A 777 -25.29 23.58 3.15
CA THR A 777 -24.60 23.73 4.45
C THR A 777 -25.58 23.87 5.62
N CYS A 778 -26.79 24.39 5.44
CA CYS A 778 -27.87 24.35 6.43
C CYS A 778 -28.19 22.93 6.95
N GLY A 779 -27.78 21.88 6.24
CA GLY A 779 -27.81 20.51 6.74
C GLY A 779 -27.21 20.34 8.13
N SER A 780 -26.11 21.04 8.46
CA SER A 780 -25.52 20.93 9.80
C SER A 780 -26.27 21.67 10.90
N VAL A 781 -27.22 22.56 10.57
CA VAL A 781 -28.22 23.03 11.55
C VAL A 781 -29.21 21.91 11.81
N THR A 782 -29.76 21.29 10.76
CA THR A 782 -30.69 20.16 10.86
C THR A 782 -30.09 19.02 11.70
N GLY A 783 -28.86 18.58 11.39
CA GLY A 783 -28.16 17.55 12.16
C GLY A 783 -27.77 18.01 13.56
N GLY A 784 -27.30 19.25 13.72
CA GLY A 784 -26.95 19.81 15.03
C GLY A 784 -28.13 19.93 15.98
N LEU A 785 -29.35 20.14 15.48
CA LEU A 785 -30.58 20.08 16.27
C LEU A 785 -31.05 18.64 16.49
N VAL A 786 -31.16 17.84 15.43
CA VAL A 786 -31.67 16.45 15.49
C VAL A 786 -30.81 15.57 16.38
N PHE A 787 -29.49 15.52 16.16
CA PHE A 787 -28.60 14.63 16.91
C PHE A 787 -28.39 15.10 18.35
N SER A 788 -28.40 16.41 18.62
CA SER A 788 -28.39 16.93 20.00
C SER A 788 -29.68 16.61 20.75
N ALA A 789 -30.84 16.68 20.08
CA ALA A 789 -32.13 16.30 20.66
C ALA A 789 -32.21 14.78 20.91
N MET A 790 -31.77 13.96 19.95
CA MET A 790 -31.67 12.50 20.11
C MET A 790 -30.73 12.14 21.26
N ALA A 791 -29.54 12.74 21.35
CA ALA A 791 -28.62 12.52 22.46
C ALA A 791 -29.27 12.91 23.81
N ARG A 792 -29.88 14.10 23.89
CA ARG A 792 -30.56 14.59 25.11
C ARG A 792 -31.70 13.69 25.58
N GLN A 793 -32.45 13.05 24.68
CA GLN A 793 -33.57 12.18 25.03
C GLN A 793 -33.14 10.72 25.26
N LEU A 794 -32.22 10.19 24.43
CA LEU A 794 -31.85 8.77 24.45
C LEU A 794 -30.74 8.44 25.47
N ILE A 795 -29.81 9.36 25.75
CA ILE A 795 -28.76 9.09 26.76
C ILE A 795 -29.36 8.82 28.15
N PRO A 796 -30.34 9.60 28.67
CA PRO A 796 -30.93 9.32 29.98
C PRO A 796 -31.92 8.15 30.02
N SER A 797 -32.52 7.78 28.89
CA SER A 797 -33.62 6.78 28.83
C SER A 797 -33.19 5.39 28.34
N ALA A 798 -32.20 5.32 27.44
CA ALA A 798 -31.73 4.08 26.82
C ALA A 798 -30.19 3.92 26.88
N GLY A 799 -29.48 4.89 27.46
CA GLY A 799 -28.03 4.91 27.56
C GLY A 799 -27.31 5.35 26.28
N ILE A 800 -26.04 5.72 26.42
CA ILE A 800 -25.20 6.25 25.33
C ILE A 800 -25.10 5.32 24.11
N GLY A 801 -25.06 4.01 24.33
CA GLY A 801 -24.98 3.03 23.24
C GLY A 801 -26.20 3.05 22.33
N TRP A 802 -27.41 3.07 22.87
CA TRP A 802 -28.62 3.18 22.05
C TRP A 802 -28.82 4.58 21.47
N ALA A 803 -28.38 5.64 22.16
CA ALA A 803 -28.35 6.98 21.60
C ALA A 803 -27.49 7.07 20.33
N LEU A 804 -26.25 6.55 20.38
CA LEU A 804 -25.34 6.53 19.24
C LEU A 804 -25.81 5.61 18.11
N ARG A 805 -26.41 4.44 18.41
CA ARG A 805 -27.04 3.57 17.39
C ARG A 805 -28.23 4.24 16.70
N GLY A 806 -29.09 4.93 17.47
CA GLY A 806 -30.21 5.70 16.93
C GLY A 806 -29.75 6.76 15.93
N ILE A 807 -28.73 7.54 16.32
CA ILE A 807 -28.06 8.51 15.44
C ILE A 807 -27.47 7.82 14.20
N GLY A 808 -26.80 6.69 14.38
CA GLY A 808 -26.23 5.88 13.31
C GLY A 808 -27.25 5.38 12.28
N PHE A 809 -28.44 4.94 12.71
CA PHE A 809 -29.51 4.54 11.80
C PHE A 809 -30.03 5.71 10.95
N VAL A 810 -30.17 6.91 11.54
CA VAL A 810 -30.54 8.14 10.81
C VAL A 810 -29.45 8.55 9.82
N GLN A 811 -28.17 8.45 10.21
CA GLN A 811 -27.04 8.68 9.30
C GLN A 811 -27.04 7.70 8.12
N VAL A 812 -27.21 6.40 8.38
CA VAL A 812 -27.26 5.37 7.32
C VAL A 812 -28.41 5.63 6.34
N ALA A 813 -29.64 5.84 6.82
CA ALA A 813 -30.81 6.02 5.95
C ALA A 813 -30.68 7.26 5.03
N THR A 814 -30.17 8.37 5.56
CA THR A 814 -30.01 9.61 4.80
C THR A 814 -28.77 9.57 3.88
N LEU A 815 -27.66 8.93 4.27
CA LEU A 815 -26.49 8.73 3.39
C LEU A 815 -26.72 7.70 2.28
N LEU A 816 -27.53 6.66 2.51
CA LEU A 816 -28.00 5.75 1.46
C LEU A 816 -28.81 6.49 0.39
N SER A 817 -29.62 7.47 0.80
CA SER A 817 -30.32 8.36 -0.13
C SER A 817 -29.33 9.18 -0.97
N VAL A 818 -28.28 9.75 -0.35
CA VAL A 818 -27.23 10.50 -1.07
C VAL A 818 -26.48 9.65 -2.08
N THR A 819 -25.94 8.50 -1.66
CA THR A 819 -25.20 7.57 -2.54
C THR A 819 -26.05 7.08 -3.71
N THR A 820 -27.37 7.00 -3.52
CA THR A 820 -28.34 6.64 -4.55
C THR A 820 -28.61 7.77 -5.54
N PHE A 821 -28.87 9.00 -5.08
CA PHE A 821 -29.36 10.09 -5.93
C PHE A 821 -28.31 11.09 -6.44
N MET A 822 -27.20 11.27 -5.72
CA MET A 822 -26.18 12.26 -6.08
C MET A 822 -25.40 11.85 -7.34
N ARG A 823 -25.18 12.79 -8.28
CA ARG A 823 -24.52 12.53 -9.57
C ARG A 823 -23.52 13.63 -9.91
N PRO A 824 -22.40 13.31 -10.59
CA PRO A 824 -21.50 14.33 -11.11
C PRO A 824 -22.15 15.01 -12.32
N ARG A 825 -21.88 16.30 -12.51
CA ARG A 825 -22.36 17.06 -13.69
C ARG A 825 -21.34 17.15 -14.82
N LEU A 826 -20.05 17.20 -14.47
CA LEU A 826 -18.95 17.31 -15.42
C LEU A 826 -18.40 15.91 -15.78
N PRO A 827 -17.86 15.71 -16.99
CA PRO A 827 -17.21 14.46 -17.35
C PRO A 827 -15.94 14.23 -16.52
N PRO A 828 -15.58 12.97 -16.20
CA PRO A 828 -14.31 12.65 -15.54
C PRO A 828 -13.09 13.13 -16.34
N ARG A 829 -12.04 13.59 -15.65
CA ARG A 829 -10.76 13.94 -16.28
C ARG A 829 -9.60 13.14 -15.69
N LYS A 830 -8.67 12.70 -16.54
CA LYS A 830 -7.32 12.31 -16.10
C LYS A 830 -6.63 13.55 -15.53
N GLY A 831 -6.49 13.62 -14.20
CA GLY A 831 -5.76 14.67 -13.50
C GLY A 831 -4.45 14.12 -12.97
N ASP A 832 -3.32 14.78 -13.27
CA ASP A 832 -1.98 14.18 -13.15
C ASP A 832 -1.27 14.51 -11.82
N ARG A 833 -1.62 15.62 -11.16
CA ARG A 833 -0.95 16.10 -9.93
C ARG A 833 -1.88 16.09 -8.70
N LEU A 834 -1.31 15.81 -7.52
CA LEU A 834 -2.03 15.87 -6.22
C LEU A 834 -2.23 17.31 -5.73
N VAL A 835 -1.33 18.22 -6.09
CA VAL A 835 -1.34 19.61 -5.64
C VAL A 835 -1.28 20.53 -6.88
N GLU A 836 -2.29 21.37 -7.02
CA GLU A 836 -2.36 22.46 -8.01
C GLU A 836 -1.52 23.64 -7.49
N TRP A 837 -0.19 23.48 -7.47
CA TRP A 837 0.76 24.48 -6.95
C TRP A 837 0.60 25.89 -7.57
N VAL A 838 0.01 25.98 -8.76
CA VAL A 838 -0.34 27.25 -9.43
C VAL A 838 -1.37 28.05 -8.63
N ALA A 839 -2.33 27.39 -7.97
CA ALA A 839 -3.34 28.07 -7.15
C ALA A 839 -2.71 28.87 -5.99
N PHE A 840 -1.62 28.38 -5.39
CA PHE A 840 -0.90 29.11 -4.35
C PHE A 840 -0.05 30.29 -4.88
N LYS A 841 0.13 30.41 -6.21
CA LYS A 841 0.68 31.61 -6.86
C LYS A 841 -0.39 32.66 -7.19
N GLU A 842 -1.67 32.31 -7.12
CA GLU A 842 -2.79 33.25 -7.21
C GLU A 842 -2.98 33.91 -5.84
N LEU A 843 -2.48 35.15 -5.68
CA LEU A 843 -2.49 35.89 -4.41
C LEU A 843 -3.88 35.95 -3.76
N GLU A 844 -4.94 36.04 -4.55
CA GLU A 844 -6.33 36.02 -4.08
C GLU A 844 -6.71 34.69 -3.42
N TYR A 845 -6.21 33.56 -3.92
CA TYR A 845 -6.42 32.23 -3.34
C TYR A 845 -5.48 31.98 -2.15
N ALA A 846 -4.23 32.47 -2.22
CA ALA A 846 -3.27 32.39 -1.11
C ALA A 846 -3.74 33.19 0.12
N PHE A 847 -4.12 34.46 -0.07
CA PHE A 847 -4.67 35.30 1.01
C PHE A 847 -6.02 34.79 1.51
N PHE A 848 -6.90 34.27 0.63
CA PHE A 848 -8.13 33.61 1.08
C PHE A 848 -7.83 32.39 1.96
N THR A 849 -6.85 31.57 1.58
CA THR A 849 -6.44 30.39 2.37
C THR A 849 -5.86 30.79 3.74
N ALA A 850 -5.00 31.81 3.79
CA ALA A 850 -4.48 32.35 5.04
C ALA A 850 -5.59 32.93 5.93
N GLY A 851 -6.50 33.73 5.37
CA GLY A 851 -7.62 34.30 6.13
C GLY A 851 -8.57 33.26 6.68
N MET A 852 -8.85 32.21 5.89
CA MET A 852 -9.70 31.12 6.35
C MET A 852 -9.04 30.21 7.37
N PHE A 853 -7.71 30.05 7.36
CA PHE A 853 -6.98 29.40 8.44
C PHE A 853 -7.25 30.09 9.79
N PHE A 854 -7.00 31.41 9.88
CA PHE A 854 -7.21 32.15 11.13
C PHE A 854 -8.68 32.21 11.57
N ASN A 855 -9.62 32.36 10.63
CA ASN A 855 -11.05 32.29 10.93
C ASN A 855 -11.46 30.93 11.52
N PHE A 856 -10.96 29.82 10.95
CA PHE A 856 -11.28 28.47 11.43
C PHE A 856 -10.51 28.04 12.69
N TRP A 857 -9.43 28.76 13.04
CA TRP A 857 -8.77 28.63 14.34
C TRP A 857 -9.71 29.02 15.49
N ALA A 858 -10.60 29.98 15.24
CA ALA A 858 -11.48 30.59 16.24
C ALA A 858 -12.98 30.22 16.15
N VAL A 859 -13.51 29.92 14.95
CA VAL A 859 -14.97 29.72 14.75
C VAL A 859 -15.60 28.69 15.69
N PHE A 860 -14.86 27.61 16.02
CA PHE A 860 -15.35 26.52 16.86
C PHE A 860 -15.24 26.77 18.37
N PHE A 861 -14.55 27.81 18.83
CA PHE A 861 -14.38 28.09 20.26
C PHE A 861 -15.72 28.22 20.99
N GLY A 862 -16.66 28.99 20.42
CA GLY A 862 -18.03 29.13 20.93
C GLY A 862 -18.90 27.87 20.80
N PHE A 863 -18.53 26.87 20.01
CA PHE A 863 -19.26 25.59 19.94
C PHE A 863 -18.80 24.58 21.01
N TYR A 864 -17.53 24.69 21.45
CA TYR A 864 -16.93 23.77 22.44
C TYR A 864 -17.05 24.31 23.87
N TYR A 865 -16.77 25.60 24.08
CA TYR A 865 -16.59 26.19 25.42
C TYR A 865 -17.79 26.96 25.98
N LEU A 866 -18.84 27.19 25.18
CA LEU A 866 -20.02 27.96 25.63
C LEU A 866 -20.84 27.23 26.71
N ALA A 867 -20.89 25.90 26.65
CA ALA A 867 -21.59 25.07 27.63
C ALA A 867 -20.78 24.79 28.92
N SER A 868 -19.47 25.07 28.94
CA SER A 868 -18.70 25.15 30.18
C SER A 868 -18.78 26.56 30.76
N TYR A 869 -18.54 27.61 29.97
CA TYR A 869 -18.68 29.02 30.39
C TYR A 869 -20.01 29.34 31.10
N SER A 870 -21.13 28.80 30.60
CA SER A 870 -22.47 28.97 31.21
C SER A 870 -22.63 28.34 32.60
N ARG A 871 -21.79 27.36 32.94
CA ARG A 871 -21.73 26.69 34.25
C ARG A 871 -20.62 27.24 35.14
N ASP A 872 -19.49 27.61 34.55
CA ASP A 872 -18.29 28.02 35.29
C ASP A 872 -18.33 29.50 35.72
N ILE A 873 -18.80 30.40 34.84
CA ILE A 873 -18.63 31.87 34.98
C ILE A 873 -19.95 32.62 35.16
N ILE A 874 -21.03 32.19 34.52
CA ILE A 874 -22.30 32.92 34.56
C ILE A 874 -22.96 32.83 35.93
N THR A 875 -23.46 33.95 36.44
CA THR A 875 -24.20 34.03 37.71
C THR A 875 -25.66 34.44 37.47
N PRO A 876 -26.66 33.68 37.94
CA PRO A 876 -26.55 32.33 38.52
C PRO A 876 -26.10 31.28 37.49
N HIS A 877 -25.38 30.26 37.98
CA HIS A 877 -24.84 29.17 37.17
C HIS A 877 -25.95 28.35 36.49
N PHE A 878 -25.74 27.95 35.23
CA PHE A 878 -26.72 27.15 34.48
C PHE A 878 -26.77 25.72 35.01
N SER A 879 -27.95 25.09 34.99
CA SER A 879 -28.02 23.63 35.13
C SER A 879 -27.38 22.95 33.91
N TYR A 880 -27.06 21.66 34.03
CA TYR A 880 -26.59 20.89 32.87
C TYR A 880 -27.57 20.98 31.69
N ILE A 881 -28.88 20.84 31.94
CA ILE A 881 -29.91 20.92 30.89
C ILE A 881 -29.96 22.30 30.25
N ASP A 882 -29.79 23.37 31.03
CA ASP A 882 -29.79 24.73 30.51
C ASP A 882 -28.54 25.02 29.67
N SER A 883 -27.37 24.49 30.06
CA SER A 883 -26.14 24.63 29.26
C SER A 883 -26.30 24.03 27.85
N LEU A 884 -27.12 22.97 27.71
CA LEU A 884 -27.47 22.38 26.41
C LEU A 884 -28.49 23.22 25.62
N ASN A 885 -29.39 23.96 26.29
CA ASN A 885 -30.33 24.88 25.60
C ASN A 885 -29.55 25.98 24.84
N VAL A 886 -28.47 26.50 25.42
CA VAL A 886 -27.60 27.51 24.77
C VAL A 886 -26.96 26.95 23.50
N LEU A 887 -26.41 25.72 23.55
CA LEU A 887 -25.80 25.06 22.38
C LEU A 887 -26.81 24.72 21.27
N LEU A 888 -28.06 24.39 21.64
CA LEU A 888 -29.17 24.19 20.70
C LEU A 888 -29.53 25.51 20.00
N ILE A 889 -29.61 26.62 20.74
CA ILE A 889 -29.87 27.96 20.18
C ILE A 889 -28.74 28.36 19.22
N LEU A 890 -27.48 28.24 19.64
CA LEU A 890 -26.29 28.56 18.83
C LEU A 890 -26.33 27.89 17.45
N ASN A 891 -26.69 26.61 17.42
CA ASN A 891 -26.85 25.85 16.19
C ASN A 891 -28.07 26.28 15.38
N GLY A 892 -29.24 26.38 16.04
CA GLY A 892 -30.52 26.69 15.40
C GLY A 892 -30.53 28.03 14.67
N VAL A 893 -30.10 29.12 15.34
CA VAL A 893 -30.10 30.47 14.74
C VAL A 893 -29.14 30.61 13.56
N GLY A 894 -28.14 29.73 13.47
CA GLY A 894 -27.18 29.69 12.36
C GLY A 894 -27.83 29.55 10.99
N VAL A 895 -29.06 29.01 10.90
CA VAL A 895 -29.83 28.94 9.63
C VAL A 895 -30.09 30.33 9.06
N VAL A 896 -30.35 31.32 9.91
CA VAL A 896 -30.65 32.71 9.51
C VAL A 896 -29.42 33.34 8.88
N GLY A 897 -28.27 33.24 9.55
CA GLY A 897 -26.99 33.75 9.03
C GLY A 897 -26.59 33.06 7.73
N ARG A 898 -26.77 31.74 7.62
CA ARG A 898 -26.50 30.98 6.38
C ARG A 898 -27.36 31.45 5.23
N MET A 899 -28.67 31.62 5.42
CA MET A 899 -29.58 32.03 4.35
C MET A 899 -29.34 33.48 3.93
N ILE A 900 -29.28 34.42 4.89
CA ILE A 900 -29.10 35.84 4.61
C ILE A 900 -27.75 36.10 3.93
N ALA A 901 -26.64 35.61 4.51
CA ALA A 901 -25.31 35.92 4.00
C ALA A 901 -25.07 35.33 2.61
N ASN A 902 -25.54 34.10 2.33
CA ASN A 902 -25.39 33.51 1.01
C ASN A 902 -26.34 34.11 -0.04
N HIS A 903 -27.54 34.57 0.36
CA HIS A 903 -28.42 35.31 -0.55
C HIS A 903 -27.77 36.61 -1.03
N PHE A 904 -27.18 37.40 -0.13
CA PHE A 904 -26.44 38.61 -0.50
C PHE A 904 -25.08 38.32 -1.17
N ALA A 905 -24.43 37.17 -0.89
CA ALA A 905 -23.20 36.79 -1.60
C ALA A 905 -23.43 36.52 -3.09
N ASP A 906 -24.62 36.06 -3.49
CA ASP A 906 -24.96 35.86 -4.91
C ASP A 906 -25.25 37.17 -5.67
N THR A 907 -25.41 38.32 -4.99
CA THR A 907 -25.47 39.64 -5.64
C THR A 907 -24.18 40.43 -5.46
N MET A 908 -23.65 40.51 -4.23
CA MET A 908 -22.53 41.37 -3.86
C MET A 908 -21.14 40.71 -4.01
N GLY A 909 -21.08 39.38 -4.09
CA GLY A 909 -19.85 38.58 -4.08
C GLY A 909 -19.56 37.96 -2.71
N PRO A 910 -19.15 36.68 -2.62
CA PRO A 910 -18.85 36.05 -1.34
C PRO A 910 -17.75 36.75 -0.55
N LEU A 911 -16.68 37.24 -1.20
CA LEU A 911 -15.60 37.91 -0.47
C LEU A 911 -16.08 39.23 0.16
N ASN A 912 -16.94 39.97 -0.56
CA ASN A 912 -17.58 41.20 -0.07
C ASN A 912 -18.50 40.95 1.14
N MET A 913 -19.17 39.79 1.21
CA MET A 913 -19.94 39.41 2.39
C MET A 913 -19.08 38.87 3.53
N MET A 914 -17.96 38.20 3.24
CA MET A 914 -17.09 37.61 4.26
C MET A 914 -16.38 38.68 5.10
N ILE A 915 -15.90 39.77 4.49
CA ILE A 915 -15.17 40.85 5.20
C ILE A 915 -15.95 41.41 6.41
N PRO A 916 -17.18 41.96 6.27
CA PRO A 916 -17.94 42.46 7.41
C PRO A 916 -18.35 41.34 8.37
N THR A 917 -18.62 40.13 7.87
CA THR A 917 -18.96 38.99 8.75
C THR A 917 -17.79 38.60 9.65
N CYS A 918 -16.54 38.61 9.16
CA CYS A 918 -15.35 38.33 9.98
C CYS A 918 -15.08 39.44 11.00
N LEU A 919 -15.29 40.70 10.64
CA LEU A 919 -15.19 41.85 11.55
C LEU A 919 -16.20 41.72 12.70
N ILE A 920 -17.47 41.43 12.39
CA ILE A 920 -18.51 41.24 13.41
C ILE A 920 -18.22 40.00 14.27
N ALA A 921 -17.66 38.92 13.71
CA ALA A 921 -17.27 37.74 14.47
C ALA A 921 -16.15 38.01 15.49
N GLY A 922 -15.11 38.74 15.07
CA GLY A 922 -14.03 39.18 15.97
C GLY A 922 -14.55 40.08 17.09
N ILE A 923 -15.39 41.06 16.76
CA ILE A 923 -16.05 41.93 17.75
C ILE A 923 -16.95 41.12 18.70
N ALA A 924 -17.70 40.13 18.21
CA ALA A 924 -18.55 39.28 19.03
C ALA A 924 -17.74 38.40 20.00
N LEU A 925 -16.63 37.82 19.58
CA LEU A 925 -15.76 37.05 20.47
C LEU A 925 -15.09 37.92 21.54
N LEU A 926 -14.71 39.15 21.19
CA LEU A 926 -14.20 40.11 22.17
C LEU A 926 -15.29 40.60 23.13
N SER A 927 -16.53 40.82 22.67
CA SER A 927 -17.63 41.23 23.55
C SER A 927 -18.12 40.13 24.49
N TRP A 928 -17.77 38.86 24.25
CA TRP A 928 -18.00 37.75 25.18
C TRP A 928 -17.30 37.98 26.54
N MET A 929 -16.23 38.78 26.59
CA MET A 929 -15.55 39.13 27.85
C MET A 929 -16.46 39.88 28.85
N ALA A 930 -17.54 40.53 28.38
CA ALA A 930 -18.46 41.33 29.21
C ALA A 930 -19.79 40.61 29.56
N VAL A 931 -19.87 39.29 29.34
CA VAL A 931 -21.11 38.50 29.49
C VAL A 931 -21.07 37.73 30.80
N HIS A 932 -21.85 38.15 31.80
CA HIS A 932 -21.79 37.58 33.15
C HIS A 932 -23.14 37.03 33.67
N THR A 933 -24.25 37.31 32.97
CA THR A 933 -25.61 36.91 33.36
C THR A 933 -26.30 36.03 32.30
N PRO A 934 -27.31 35.23 32.68
CA PRO A 934 -28.03 34.36 31.74
C PRO A 934 -28.61 35.08 30.53
N GLY A 935 -29.24 36.25 30.73
CA GLY A 935 -29.85 37.03 29.65
C GLY A 935 -28.82 37.56 28.64
N GLN A 936 -27.67 38.03 29.12
CA GLN A 936 -26.55 38.44 28.26
C GLN A 936 -26.02 37.24 27.46
N LEU A 937 -25.90 36.06 28.06
CA LEU A 937 -25.40 34.87 27.36
C LEU A 937 -26.35 34.43 26.25
N TYR A 938 -27.66 34.39 26.50
CA TYR A 938 -28.64 34.07 25.45
C TYR A 938 -28.60 35.09 24.30
N ALA A 939 -28.56 36.39 24.59
CA ALA A 939 -28.45 37.43 23.58
C ALA A 939 -27.16 37.32 22.74
N TRP A 940 -26.02 37.12 23.40
CA TRP A 940 -24.72 36.90 22.75
C TRP A 940 -24.74 35.66 21.85
N THR A 941 -25.32 34.56 22.34
CA THR A 941 -25.43 33.29 21.62
C THR A 941 -26.24 33.43 20.33
N VAL A 942 -27.33 34.21 20.34
CA VAL A 942 -28.11 34.48 19.13
C VAL A 942 -27.27 35.22 18.10
N VAL A 943 -26.56 36.28 18.50
CA VAL A 943 -25.71 37.08 17.59
C VAL A 943 -24.54 36.25 17.06
N TYR A 944 -23.78 35.59 17.92
CA TYR A 944 -22.62 34.78 17.50
C TYR A 944 -23.04 33.57 16.65
N GLY A 945 -24.14 32.89 16.98
CA GLY A 945 -24.65 31.76 16.19
C GLY A 945 -25.02 32.12 14.76
N ILE A 946 -25.67 33.29 14.56
CA ILE A 946 -25.98 33.83 13.22
C ILE A 946 -24.67 34.09 12.45
N ILE A 947 -23.72 34.79 13.06
CA ILE A 947 -22.48 35.23 12.42
C ILE A 947 -21.52 34.05 12.12
N ALA A 948 -21.33 33.13 13.06
CA ALA A 948 -20.59 31.89 12.83
C ALA A 948 -21.27 31.00 11.78
N GLY A 949 -22.61 30.94 11.78
CA GLY A 949 -23.40 30.30 10.73
C GLY A 949 -23.09 30.84 9.34
N ALA A 950 -23.03 32.17 9.19
CA ALA A 950 -22.64 32.83 7.96
C ALA A 950 -21.21 32.46 7.53
N ILE A 951 -20.20 32.56 8.41
CA ILE A 951 -18.80 32.20 8.09
C ILE A 951 -18.66 30.75 7.60
N LEU A 952 -19.27 29.79 8.33
CA LEU A 952 -19.18 28.36 8.00
C LEU A 952 -19.78 28.00 6.63
N SER A 953 -20.67 28.84 6.08
CA SER A 953 -21.32 28.62 4.78
C SER A 953 -20.76 29.49 3.65
N LEU A 954 -20.35 30.72 3.94
CA LEU A 954 -19.66 31.59 2.98
C LEU A 954 -18.29 31.01 2.58
N PHE A 955 -17.61 30.29 3.48
CA PHE A 955 -16.31 29.67 3.21
C PHE A 955 -16.30 28.80 1.94
N PRO A 956 -17.12 27.72 1.81
CA PRO A 956 -17.19 26.94 0.58
C PRO A 956 -17.73 27.72 -0.63
N ALA A 957 -18.54 28.78 -0.41
CA ALA A 957 -19.05 29.63 -1.50
C ALA A 957 -17.95 30.53 -2.10
N GLY A 958 -17.14 31.20 -1.29
CA GLY A 958 -16.02 32.03 -1.74
C GLY A 958 -14.89 31.23 -2.38
N LEU A 959 -14.58 30.06 -1.83
CA LEU A 959 -13.65 29.11 -2.45
C LEU A 959 -14.13 28.64 -3.84
N SER A 960 -15.46 28.56 -4.02
CA SER A 960 -16.14 28.27 -5.29
C SER A 960 -16.37 29.50 -6.19
N SER A 961 -16.11 30.73 -5.73
CA SER A 961 -16.09 31.95 -6.57
C SER A 961 -14.68 32.28 -7.05
N LEU A 962 -13.65 31.97 -6.25
CA LEU A 962 -12.24 32.06 -6.62
C LEU A 962 -11.83 30.99 -7.65
N THR A 963 -12.49 29.83 -7.66
CA THR A 963 -12.20 28.76 -8.63
C THR A 963 -12.99 28.95 -9.94
N THR A 964 -12.31 29.55 -10.93
CA THR A 964 -12.81 29.81 -12.29
C THR A 964 -12.93 28.55 -13.14
N ASP A 965 -11.89 27.70 -13.16
CA ASP A 965 -11.90 26.41 -13.86
C ASP A 965 -12.79 25.40 -13.11
N LEU A 966 -13.98 25.14 -13.67
CA LEU A 966 -14.95 24.20 -13.11
C LEU A 966 -14.39 22.77 -13.00
N SER A 967 -13.42 22.39 -13.83
CA SER A 967 -12.83 21.03 -13.89
C SER A 967 -11.74 20.76 -12.86
N LYS A 968 -11.26 21.80 -12.17
CA LYS A 968 -10.26 21.71 -11.09
C LYS A 968 -10.84 21.96 -9.70
N ARG A 969 -12.17 22.03 -9.59
CA ARG A 969 -12.84 22.53 -8.39
C ARG A 969 -12.77 21.56 -7.22
N GLY A 970 -12.83 20.25 -7.43
CA GLY A 970 -12.61 19.27 -6.37
C GLY A 970 -11.21 19.44 -5.75
N ALA A 971 -10.18 19.46 -6.58
CA ALA A 971 -8.79 19.64 -6.16
C ALA A 971 -8.55 20.98 -5.41
N ARG A 972 -9.01 22.11 -5.94
CA ARG A 972 -8.82 23.43 -5.28
C ARG A 972 -9.60 23.58 -3.98
N ILE A 973 -10.81 23.02 -3.88
CA ILE A 973 -11.54 22.96 -2.60
C ILE A 973 -10.75 22.11 -1.59
N GLY A 974 -10.32 20.92 -2.02
CA GLY A 974 -9.61 19.96 -1.19
C GLY A 974 -8.28 20.48 -0.62
N MET A 975 -7.47 21.16 -1.43
CA MET A 975 -6.20 21.75 -0.97
C MET A 975 -6.40 22.79 0.14
N ASN A 976 -7.34 23.72 -0.05
CA ASN A 976 -7.63 24.76 0.94
C ASN A 976 -8.21 24.17 2.24
N PHE A 977 -9.14 23.21 2.14
CA PHE A 977 -9.60 22.42 3.30
C PHE A 977 -8.43 21.75 4.04
N THR A 978 -7.48 21.16 3.31
CA THR A 978 -6.32 20.50 3.92
C THR A 978 -5.45 21.48 4.72
N VAL A 979 -5.25 22.71 4.26
CA VAL A 979 -4.56 23.76 5.03
C VAL A 979 -5.37 24.18 6.26
N VAL A 980 -6.67 24.42 6.10
CA VAL A 980 -7.59 24.83 7.19
C VAL A 980 -7.71 23.76 8.29
N SER A 981 -7.52 22.49 7.96
CA SER A 981 -7.58 21.38 8.93
C SER A 981 -6.66 21.58 10.15
N PHE A 982 -5.44 22.08 9.94
CA PHE A 982 -4.44 22.29 11.00
C PHE A 982 -4.84 23.39 11.98
N ALA A 983 -5.59 24.40 11.53
CA ALA A 983 -6.21 25.37 12.44
C ALA A 983 -7.27 24.69 13.31
N THR A 984 -8.18 23.92 12.72
CA THR A 984 -9.23 23.23 13.50
C THR A 984 -8.71 22.17 14.46
N LEU A 985 -7.55 21.56 14.16
CA LEU A 985 -6.87 20.62 15.07
C LEU A 985 -6.31 21.33 16.31
N THR A 986 -5.73 22.52 16.14
CA THR A 986 -4.92 23.19 17.18
C THR A 986 -5.67 24.25 17.98
N GLY A 987 -6.68 24.92 17.40
CA GLY A 987 -7.35 26.07 18.01
C GLY A 987 -8.01 25.76 19.35
N ASN A 988 -8.87 24.73 19.41
CA ASN A 988 -9.58 24.37 20.64
C ASN A 988 -8.65 23.85 21.75
N PRO A 989 -7.64 23.00 21.50
CA PRO A 989 -6.63 22.64 22.50
C PRO A 989 -5.80 23.83 23.00
N ILE A 990 -5.40 24.77 22.12
CA ILE A 990 -4.70 25.99 22.53
C ILE A 990 -5.60 26.85 23.43
N ALA A 991 -6.89 26.99 23.11
CA ALA A 991 -7.85 27.70 23.96
C ALA A 991 -7.96 27.06 25.35
N GLY A 992 -8.07 25.73 25.42
CA GLY A 992 -8.13 24.99 26.68
C GLY A 992 -6.87 25.13 27.53
N ALA A 993 -5.69 25.13 26.89
CA ALA A 993 -4.42 25.38 27.55
C ALA A 993 -4.34 26.82 28.12
N ILE A 994 -4.82 27.83 27.38
CA ILE A 994 -4.88 29.22 27.86
C ILE A 994 -5.85 29.35 29.06
N ILE A 995 -7.04 28.74 28.99
CA ILE A 995 -8.01 28.73 30.10
C ILE A 995 -7.41 28.05 31.35
N SER A 996 -6.69 26.94 31.16
CA SER A 996 -6.01 26.24 32.25
C SER A 996 -4.90 27.07 32.88
N ALA A 997 -4.15 27.84 32.07
CA ALA A 997 -3.09 28.73 32.54
C ALA A 997 -3.61 29.98 33.28
N ASP A 998 -4.76 30.54 32.87
CA ASP A 998 -5.43 31.67 33.54
C ASP A 998 -6.39 31.19 34.67
N ALA A 999 -6.05 30.06 35.31
CA ALA A 999 -6.76 29.48 36.46
C ALA A 999 -8.28 29.31 36.26
N GLY A 1000 -8.70 28.87 35.07
CA GLY A 1000 -10.11 28.63 34.70
C GLY A 1000 -10.83 29.85 34.13
N LYS A 1001 -10.16 31.02 34.02
CA LYS A 1001 -10.73 32.18 33.34
C LYS A 1001 -10.66 32.05 31.82
N TYR A 1002 -11.65 32.62 31.14
CA TYR A 1002 -11.79 32.51 29.69
C TYR A 1002 -11.24 33.71 28.91
N ILE A 1003 -10.82 34.78 29.60
CA ILE A 1003 -10.46 36.07 29.00
C ILE A 1003 -9.31 35.93 28.01
N GLY A 1004 -8.22 35.26 28.38
CA GLY A 1004 -7.07 35.04 27.47
C GLY A 1004 -7.46 34.32 26.19
N ALA A 1005 -8.35 33.31 26.27
CA ALA A 1005 -8.85 32.58 25.10
C ALA A 1005 -9.82 33.43 24.26
N GLN A 1006 -10.72 34.21 24.89
CA GLN A 1006 -11.61 35.14 24.20
C GLN A 1006 -10.84 36.20 23.40
N VAL A 1007 -9.78 36.78 23.97
CA VAL A 1007 -8.88 37.72 23.28
C VAL A 1007 -8.17 37.05 22.11
N PHE A 1008 -7.55 35.89 22.33
CA PHE A 1008 -6.83 35.13 21.30
C PHE A 1008 -7.72 34.78 20.10
N MET A 1009 -8.95 34.32 20.36
CA MET A 1009 -9.90 33.94 19.31
C MET A 1009 -10.51 35.16 18.59
N GLY A 1010 -10.81 36.24 19.31
CA GLY A 1010 -11.25 37.49 18.72
C GLY A 1010 -10.19 38.12 17.80
N ALA A 1011 -8.94 38.19 18.27
CA ALA A 1011 -7.81 38.69 17.47
C ALA A 1011 -7.55 37.84 16.22
N SER A 1012 -7.66 36.50 16.34
CA SER A 1012 -7.52 35.58 15.20
C SER A 1012 -8.57 35.84 14.12
N PHE A 1013 -9.83 36.12 14.48
CA PHE A 1013 -10.86 36.48 13.50
C PHE A 1013 -10.61 37.82 12.80
N LEU A 1014 -10.10 38.82 13.52
CA LEU A 1014 -9.76 40.12 12.92
C LEU A 1014 -8.59 40.00 11.95
N LEU A 1015 -7.57 39.21 12.28
CA LEU A 1015 -6.46 38.89 11.39
C LEU A 1015 -6.94 38.09 10.16
N GLY A 1016 -7.83 37.11 10.36
CA GLY A 1016 -8.48 36.38 9.28
C GLY A 1016 -9.24 37.28 8.32
N GLY A 1017 -10.06 38.20 8.86
CA GLY A 1017 -10.76 39.24 8.10
C GLY A 1017 -9.84 40.15 7.29
N ALA A 1018 -8.70 40.57 7.84
CA ALA A 1018 -7.69 41.37 7.13
C ALA A 1018 -7.09 40.62 5.92
N PHE A 1019 -6.86 39.31 6.03
CA PHE A 1019 -6.43 38.50 4.90
C PHE A 1019 -7.53 38.30 3.84
N ILE A 1020 -8.81 38.15 4.22
CA ILE A 1020 -9.92 38.15 3.24
C ILE A 1020 -10.05 39.50 2.53
N PHE A 1021 -9.80 40.61 3.22
CA PHE A 1021 -9.73 41.94 2.62
C PHE A 1021 -8.57 42.06 1.60
N ALA A 1022 -7.38 41.54 1.93
CA ALA A 1022 -6.26 41.45 0.98
C ALA A 1022 -6.57 40.57 -0.25
N ALA A 1023 -7.28 39.46 -0.06
CA ALA A 1023 -7.77 38.62 -1.16
C ALA A 1023 -8.76 39.37 -2.07
N ARG A 1024 -9.62 40.21 -1.49
CA ARG A 1024 -10.57 41.03 -2.25
C ARG A 1024 -9.89 42.18 -3.01
N LEU A 1025 -8.86 42.81 -2.45
CA LEU A 1025 -8.07 43.85 -3.11
C LEU A 1025 -7.25 43.31 -4.29
N THR A 1026 -6.51 42.21 -4.08
CA THR A 1026 -5.68 41.58 -5.13
C THR A 1026 -6.53 41.13 -6.32
N ARG A 1027 -7.70 40.54 -6.08
CA ARG A 1027 -8.62 40.17 -7.16
C ARG A 1027 -9.24 41.38 -7.85
N GLN A 1028 -9.52 42.47 -7.14
CA GLN A 1028 -10.03 43.72 -7.74
C GLN A 1028 -9.05 44.33 -8.75
N GLY A 1029 -7.76 44.34 -8.41
CA GLY A 1029 -6.70 44.86 -9.28
C GLY A 1029 -6.64 44.12 -10.62
N LYS A 1030 -6.84 42.80 -10.60
CA LYS A 1030 -6.91 41.97 -11.82
C LYS A 1030 -8.16 42.23 -12.65
N THR A 1031 -9.31 42.49 -12.02
CA THR A 1031 -10.59 42.72 -12.71
C THR A 1031 -10.83 44.18 -13.14
N LYS A 1032 -9.88 45.10 -12.92
CA LYS A 1032 -9.94 46.52 -13.33
C LYS A 1032 -11.28 47.24 -13.07
N GLY A 1033 -11.86 47.07 -11.88
CA GLY A 1033 -13.19 47.63 -11.61
C GLY A 1033 -13.53 47.89 -10.15
N GLY A 1034 -14.75 48.40 -9.93
CA GLY A 1034 -15.16 49.01 -8.66
C GLY A 1034 -15.36 48.05 -7.49
N TRP A 1035 -15.50 48.63 -6.29
CA TRP A 1035 -15.78 47.92 -5.03
C TRP A 1035 -17.04 47.04 -5.10
N TRP A 1036 -18.04 47.49 -5.85
CA TRP A 1036 -19.34 46.84 -6.01
C TRP A 1036 -19.37 45.68 -7.01
N ILE A 1037 -18.24 45.34 -7.66
CA ILE A 1037 -18.19 44.16 -8.54
C ILE A 1037 -18.28 42.87 -7.69
N LYS A 1038 -19.14 41.95 -8.14
CA LYS A 1038 -19.33 40.60 -7.59
C LYS A 1038 -18.05 39.77 -7.76
N ILE A 1039 -17.36 39.49 -6.65
CA ILE A 1039 -16.08 38.77 -6.56
C ILE A 1039 -16.17 37.68 -5.47
#